data_AF-L1ILL8-F1
#
_entry.id   AF-L1ILL8-F1
#
_cell.length_a   1.000
_cell.length_b   1.000
_cell.length_c   1.000
_cell.angle_alpha   90.00
_cell.angle_beta   90.00
_cell.angle_gamma   90.00
#
_symmetry.space_group_name_H-M   'P 1'
#
loop_
_entity.id
_entity.type
_entity.pdbx_description
1 polymer ?
#
loop_
_entity_poly.entity_id
_entity_poly.type
_entity_poly.pdbx_seq_one_letter_code
_entity_poly.pdbx_strand_id
1 'polypeptide(L)'
;MGEHPVHLVFLLAYGHPNQRRIMDQAFNFDELTALLECCYEHDGPRGQPQDLGIYTGESILHICIANNDCKSIDGILKKAGDKLEILLGLKATGLFFQPLVMRKKAQITTFQRWMLGILGIDRSHEDYGCDAIVNIHSYSQSFAYFGEFPLSFAASQGNVEICNKIFARLSNDVQWRVLTQVDSSGNNALHIAVLHGHEDMIDFLLKKEHELKEAEKEKEKQEKLNSTNTGREVGVAEIGQNHDQQGYTPFTLAVRHGQVRTYQYIVDQHMKKTEWRFGAKRYTKVSCEQLDNYGVKNSSDDKEVSSLHQHDKWKSVFEIIVNFELAEFCDDHVFEELLTNKWKSCRHIFFFFVLLPYIIYLALFCYLLHLRTSAFRSNFFPLSGAPIGDVSSIPDAQTRIVSIILVFFSVCLLVYGLSSRRLDSLLLRGAKPKERKLLQCLSQLLQKNMLSLLCILTATTVLTSFGLQEVGNYKVELSFLSLAALFSFLTLLYVAIPYHPVGKLVMIMEDIMFQDVLICLIVYLIFMFGFTAAIYLMFQNSSSWQLRYSTDFDYTRNPLATAWALVWNSLGDAYMYFHVLALHSQDRNLAVTLEVIWVILSRILIMNLLIAMMNSRYKRDCEGKNRRWVFHRARMMLMYERWRVASPRLFPGHKDRKDKFLYRLEEIPRESRDVFKCVHDAAKSISSESRHAG
;
A
#
# COMPACT_ATOMS: atom_id res chain seq x y z
N MET A 1 0.67 -13.49 -41.78
CA MET A 1 2.11 -13.83 -41.72
C MET A 1 2.90 -12.63 -42.24
N GLY A 2 3.00 -11.56 -41.45
CA GLY A 2 3.73 -10.34 -41.81
C GLY A 2 5.18 -10.34 -41.34
N GLU A 3 5.74 -11.51 -41.04
CA GLU A 3 7.14 -11.61 -40.63
C GLU A 3 8.00 -11.72 -41.89
N HIS A 4 8.77 -10.65 -42.17
CA HIS A 4 9.72 -10.63 -43.27
C HIS A 4 10.72 -11.79 -43.08
N PRO A 5 11.04 -12.60 -44.11
CA PRO A 5 11.98 -13.73 -44.00
C PRO A 5 13.36 -13.31 -43.47
N VAL A 6 13.74 -12.04 -43.63
CA VAL A 6 14.95 -11.43 -43.05
C VAL A 6 14.92 -11.47 -41.52
N HIS A 7 13.79 -11.18 -40.88
CA HIS A 7 13.64 -11.23 -39.43
C HIS A 7 13.82 -12.65 -38.88
N LEU A 8 13.35 -13.66 -39.63
CA LEU A 8 13.53 -15.07 -39.30
C LEU A 8 15.00 -15.50 -39.42
N VAL A 9 15.71 -15.04 -40.45
CA VAL A 9 17.16 -15.27 -40.64
C VAL A 9 17.98 -14.60 -39.52
N PHE A 10 17.58 -13.40 -39.09
CA PHE A 10 18.19 -12.70 -37.96
C PHE A 10 17.93 -13.39 -36.61
N LEU A 11 16.71 -13.90 -36.37
CA LEU A 11 16.37 -14.71 -35.20
C LEU A 11 17.14 -16.05 -35.18
N LEU A 12 17.35 -16.68 -36.33
CA LEU A 12 18.19 -17.88 -36.45
C LEU A 12 19.69 -17.60 -36.24
N ALA A 13 20.13 -16.36 -36.47
CA ALA A 13 21.51 -15.92 -36.19
C ALA A 13 21.73 -15.52 -34.72
N TYR A 14 20.67 -15.37 -33.92
CA TYR A 14 20.74 -15.01 -32.52
C TYR A 14 21.42 -16.12 -31.71
N GLY A 15 22.60 -15.84 -31.15
CA GLY A 15 23.39 -16.82 -30.39
C GLY A 15 24.33 -17.70 -31.24
N HIS A 16 24.43 -17.47 -32.54
CA HIS A 16 25.33 -18.24 -33.41
C HIS A 16 26.76 -17.64 -33.42
N PRO A 17 27.84 -18.43 -33.28
CA PRO A 17 29.22 -17.93 -33.22
C PRO A 17 29.68 -17.15 -34.48
N ASN A 18 28.99 -17.34 -35.62
CA ASN A 18 29.24 -16.61 -36.87
C ASN A 18 28.33 -15.38 -37.10
N GLN A 19 27.54 -14.96 -36.10
CA GLN A 19 26.59 -13.84 -36.21
C GLN A 19 27.24 -12.56 -36.76
N ARG A 20 28.48 -12.28 -36.36
CA ARG A 20 29.25 -11.12 -36.84
C ARG A 20 29.51 -11.15 -38.35
N ARG A 21 29.78 -12.33 -38.91
CA ARG A 21 30.08 -12.53 -40.33
C ARG A 21 28.81 -12.44 -41.20
N ILE A 22 27.68 -12.89 -40.66
CA ILE A 22 26.36 -12.77 -41.29
C ILE A 22 25.90 -11.31 -41.31
N MET A 23 26.11 -10.59 -40.19
CA MET A 23 25.91 -9.14 -40.08
C MET A 23 26.78 -8.38 -41.09
N ASP A 24 28.09 -8.62 -41.12
CA ASP A 24 29.03 -7.96 -42.04
C ASP A 24 28.66 -8.19 -43.53
N GLN A 25 28.12 -9.36 -43.89
CA GLN A 25 27.64 -9.65 -45.24
C GLN A 25 26.31 -8.95 -45.57
N ALA A 26 25.40 -8.81 -44.60
CA ALA A 26 24.15 -8.06 -44.75
C ALA A 26 24.40 -6.53 -44.90
N PHE A 27 25.48 -6.00 -44.31
CA PHE A 27 25.85 -4.58 -44.38
C PHE A 27 26.40 -4.08 -45.73
N ASN A 28 26.58 -4.98 -46.70
CA ASN A 28 27.09 -4.64 -48.05
C ASN A 28 25.99 -4.30 -49.06
N PHE A 29 24.71 -4.44 -48.72
CA PHE A 29 23.62 -4.08 -49.62
C PHE A 29 23.23 -2.61 -49.46
N ASP A 30 23.10 -1.90 -50.59
CA ASP A 30 22.43 -0.60 -50.73
C ASP A 30 20.94 -0.63 -50.25
N GLU A 31 20.44 -1.80 -49.85
CA GLU A 31 19.14 -2.05 -49.23
C GLU A 31 18.99 -1.53 -47.81
N LEU A 32 20.04 -0.99 -47.17
CA LEU A 32 19.89 -0.32 -45.86
C LEU A 32 18.85 0.82 -45.94
N THR A 33 18.74 1.44 -47.12
CA THR A 33 17.72 2.44 -47.48
C THR A 33 16.32 1.84 -47.64
N ALA A 34 16.20 0.68 -48.28
CA ALA A 34 14.92 -0.01 -48.50
C ALA A 34 14.37 -0.64 -47.21
N LEU A 35 15.24 -1.19 -46.35
CA LEU A 35 14.89 -1.68 -45.02
C LEU A 35 14.47 -0.55 -44.07
N LEU A 36 15.03 0.64 -44.22
CA LEU A 36 14.59 1.84 -43.49
C LEU A 36 13.21 2.34 -43.94
N GLU A 37 12.87 2.18 -45.22
CA GLU A 37 11.57 2.56 -45.80
C GLU A 37 10.46 1.54 -45.48
N CYS A 38 10.76 0.24 -45.42
CA CYS A 38 9.77 -0.78 -45.06
C CYS A 38 9.31 -0.74 -43.59
N CYS A 39 10.11 -0.17 -42.67
CA CYS A 39 9.70 0.02 -41.28
C CYS A 39 8.74 1.22 -41.08
N TYR A 40 8.49 2.02 -42.12
CA TYR A 40 7.73 3.27 -42.05
C TYR A 40 6.21 3.12 -42.30
N GLU A 41 5.74 1.97 -42.78
CA GLU A 41 4.37 1.81 -43.31
C GLU A 41 3.27 1.34 -42.33
N HIS A 42 3.47 1.42 -41.00
CA HIS A 42 2.48 0.92 -40.03
C HIS A 42 1.84 1.95 -39.09
N ASP A 43 1.73 3.22 -39.51
CA ASP A 43 0.75 4.15 -38.92
C ASP A 43 -0.63 3.96 -39.59
N GLY A 44 -1.29 2.82 -39.32
CA GLY A 44 -2.70 2.62 -39.66
C GLY A 44 -3.63 3.63 -38.96
N PRO A 45 -4.85 3.86 -39.48
CA PRO A 45 -5.76 4.89 -38.98
C PRO A 45 -6.03 4.77 -37.47
N ARG A 46 -5.93 5.89 -36.76
CA ARG A 46 -6.16 5.99 -35.31
C ARG A 46 -7.56 5.45 -34.95
N GLY A 47 -7.62 4.33 -34.23
CA GLY A 47 -8.86 3.83 -33.61
C GLY A 47 -9.20 2.35 -33.84
N GLN A 48 -8.45 1.59 -34.64
CA GLN A 48 -8.58 0.14 -34.74
C GLN A 48 -7.45 -0.58 -33.97
N PRO A 49 -7.72 -1.70 -33.26
CA PRO A 49 -6.66 -2.52 -32.69
C PRO A 49 -5.80 -3.08 -33.82
N GLN A 50 -4.60 -2.54 -33.99
CA GLN A 50 -3.63 -3.04 -34.97
C GLN A 50 -3.14 -4.41 -34.51
N ASP A 51 -3.14 -5.39 -35.41
CA ASP A 51 -2.47 -6.68 -35.21
C ASP A 51 -0.95 -6.46 -35.19
N LEU A 52 -0.42 -6.06 -34.03
CA LEU A 52 1.01 -5.92 -33.81
C LEU A 52 1.66 -7.31 -33.91
N GLY A 53 2.58 -7.48 -34.85
CA GLY A 53 3.48 -8.64 -34.88
C GLY A 53 4.38 -8.69 -33.65
N ILE A 54 5.09 -9.79 -33.46
CA ILE A 54 5.83 -10.03 -32.21
C ILE A 54 7.04 -9.08 -32.08
N TYR A 55 7.77 -8.85 -33.17
CA TYR A 55 8.98 -8.01 -33.24
C TYR A 55 8.81 -6.76 -34.14
N THR A 56 7.58 -6.28 -34.35
CA THR A 56 7.36 -5.14 -35.25
C THR A 56 8.13 -3.89 -34.82
N GLY A 57 8.73 -3.20 -35.79
CA GLY A 57 9.46 -1.95 -35.58
C GLY A 57 10.88 -2.12 -35.01
N GLU A 58 11.34 -3.34 -34.75
CA GLU A 58 12.73 -3.58 -34.36
C GLU A 58 13.67 -3.25 -35.53
N SER A 59 14.66 -2.38 -35.28
CA SER A 59 15.65 -1.97 -36.28
C SER A 59 16.99 -2.67 -36.06
N ILE A 60 17.85 -2.68 -37.08
CA ILE A 60 19.21 -3.23 -36.98
C ILE A 60 19.99 -2.57 -35.83
N LEU A 61 19.76 -1.27 -35.59
CA LEU A 61 20.39 -0.59 -34.46
C LEU A 61 19.93 -1.15 -33.11
N HIS A 62 18.64 -1.46 -32.95
CA HIS A 62 18.13 -2.10 -31.74
C HIS A 62 18.84 -3.44 -31.48
N ILE A 63 19.03 -4.26 -32.51
CA ILE A 63 19.70 -5.57 -32.41
C ILE A 63 21.19 -5.42 -32.07
N CYS A 64 21.89 -4.46 -32.68
CA CYS A 64 23.30 -4.22 -32.38
C CYS A 64 23.49 -3.71 -30.94
N ILE A 65 22.60 -2.86 -30.45
CA ILE A 65 22.58 -2.40 -29.06
C ILE A 65 22.24 -3.58 -28.14
N ALA A 66 21.22 -4.39 -28.44
CA ALA A 66 20.85 -5.60 -27.70
C ALA A 66 22.05 -6.53 -27.45
N ASN A 67 22.92 -6.68 -28.45
CA ASN A 67 24.10 -7.55 -28.39
C ASN A 67 25.39 -6.86 -27.89
N ASN A 68 25.33 -5.57 -27.53
CA ASN A 68 26.49 -4.80 -27.09
C ASN A 68 27.65 -4.79 -28.12
N ASP A 69 27.35 -4.82 -29.43
CA ASP A 69 28.38 -4.83 -30.47
C ASP A 69 28.82 -3.41 -30.85
N CYS A 70 29.68 -2.83 -30.00
CA CYS A 70 30.22 -1.48 -30.16
C CYS A 70 30.83 -1.20 -31.54
N LYS A 71 31.42 -2.20 -32.22
CA LYS A 71 32.07 -2.01 -33.54
C LYS A 71 31.03 -1.82 -34.64
N SER A 72 30.01 -2.65 -34.66
CA SER A 72 28.91 -2.56 -35.63
C SER A 72 28.11 -1.28 -35.43
N ILE A 73 27.87 -0.88 -34.17
CA ILE A 73 27.25 0.41 -33.83
C ILE A 73 28.09 1.57 -34.39
N ASP A 74 29.41 1.58 -34.17
CA ASP A 74 30.29 2.61 -34.74
C ASP A 74 30.28 2.64 -36.27
N GLY A 75 30.18 1.47 -36.92
CA GLY A 75 30.03 1.35 -38.37
C GLY A 75 28.72 1.95 -38.88
N ILE A 76 27.59 1.62 -38.26
CA ILE A 76 26.26 2.14 -38.59
C ILE A 76 26.22 3.65 -38.38
N LEU A 77 26.68 4.13 -37.22
CA LEU A 77 26.67 5.55 -36.88
C LEU A 77 27.54 6.38 -37.83
N LYS A 78 28.64 5.83 -38.35
CA LYS A 78 29.47 6.50 -39.38
C LYS A 78 28.80 6.55 -40.75
N LYS A 79 28.10 5.47 -41.14
CA LYS A 79 27.42 5.38 -42.45
C LYS A 79 26.11 6.17 -42.50
N ALA A 80 25.45 6.37 -41.34
CA ALA A 80 24.12 6.97 -41.28
C ALA A 80 24.08 8.45 -41.70
N GLY A 81 25.16 9.22 -41.50
CA GLY A 81 25.23 10.64 -41.87
C GLY A 81 23.99 11.42 -41.40
N ASP A 82 23.32 12.11 -42.33
CA ASP A 82 22.12 12.92 -42.05
C ASP A 82 20.88 12.08 -41.67
N LYS A 83 20.86 10.78 -41.98
CA LYS A 83 19.76 9.85 -41.62
C LYS A 83 19.84 9.35 -40.18
N LEU A 84 20.88 9.74 -39.43
CA LEU A 84 21.09 9.29 -38.06
C LEU A 84 19.94 9.66 -37.14
N GLU A 85 19.34 10.83 -37.32
CA GLU A 85 18.18 11.26 -36.54
C GLU A 85 16.96 10.34 -36.76
N ILE A 86 16.69 10.00 -38.02
CA ILE A 86 15.57 9.11 -38.39
C ILE A 86 15.79 7.72 -37.78
N LEU A 87 17.02 7.21 -37.88
CA LEU A 87 17.41 5.90 -37.36
C LEU A 87 17.30 5.83 -35.81
N LEU A 88 17.57 6.94 -35.11
CA LEU A 88 17.35 7.08 -33.66
C LEU A 88 15.88 7.30 -33.28
N GLY A 89 15.04 7.71 -34.23
CA GLY A 89 13.59 7.89 -34.03
C GLY A 89 12.75 6.63 -34.28
N LEU A 90 13.35 5.53 -34.76
CA LEU A 90 12.65 4.27 -35.02
C LEU A 90 12.19 3.62 -33.71
N LYS A 91 10.97 3.08 -33.72
CA LYS A 91 10.31 2.51 -32.53
C LYS A 91 10.10 1.01 -32.66
N ALA A 92 10.63 0.24 -31.72
CA ALA A 92 10.32 -1.18 -31.55
C ALA A 92 8.99 -1.35 -30.79
N THR A 93 7.87 -1.39 -31.53
CA THR A 93 6.49 -1.43 -30.98
C THR A 93 5.91 -2.83 -30.78
N GLY A 94 6.61 -3.87 -31.24
CA GLY A 94 6.14 -5.26 -31.24
C GLY A 94 5.67 -5.77 -29.88
N LEU A 95 4.80 -6.78 -29.91
CA LEU A 95 4.19 -7.37 -28.71
C LEU A 95 5.25 -7.82 -27.69
N PHE A 96 6.42 -8.27 -28.15
CA PHE A 96 7.57 -8.63 -27.31
C PHE A 96 8.13 -7.43 -26.52
N PHE A 97 8.14 -6.23 -27.10
CA PHE A 97 8.69 -5.03 -26.48
C PHE A 97 7.70 -4.28 -25.59
N GLN A 98 6.41 -4.65 -25.64
CA GLN A 98 5.38 -3.99 -24.83
C GLN A 98 5.33 -4.48 -23.38
N PRO A 99 4.98 -3.60 -22.42
CA PRO A 99 4.80 -3.98 -21.04
C PRO A 99 3.55 -4.88 -20.86
N LEU A 100 3.56 -5.71 -19.81
CA LEU A 100 2.51 -6.72 -19.56
C LEU A 100 1.09 -6.12 -19.51
N VAL A 101 0.93 -4.87 -19.09
CA VAL A 101 -0.36 -4.17 -19.02
C VAL A 101 -0.93 -3.89 -20.41
N MET A 102 -0.08 -3.49 -21.36
CA MET A 102 -0.49 -3.24 -22.74
C MET A 102 -0.78 -4.55 -23.47
N ARG A 103 0.04 -5.60 -23.24
CA ARG A 103 -0.20 -6.94 -23.81
C ARG A 103 -1.57 -7.52 -23.45
N LYS A 104 -2.07 -7.29 -22.24
CA LYS A 104 -3.40 -7.75 -21.81
C LYS A 104 -4.57 -7.05 -22.53
N LYS A 105 -4.34 -5.86 -23.07
CA LYS A 105 -5.33 -5.11 -23.86
C LYS A 105 -5.24 -5.41 -25.35
N ALA A 106 -4.10 -5.89 -25.82
CA ALA A 106 -3.90 -6.31 -27.20
C ALA A 106 -4.72 -7.58 -27.51
N GLN A 107 -5.27 -7.65 -28.72
CA GLN A 107 -5.85 -8.90 -29.23
C GLN A 107 -4.71 -9.85 -29.60
N ILE A 108 -4.33 -10.74 -28.68
CA ILE A 108 -3.27 -11.73 -28.91
C ILE A 108 -3.88 -12.97 -29.54
N THR A 109 -3.36 -13.37 -30.70
CA THR A 109 -3.73 -14.62 -31.38
C THR A 109 -3.24 -15.86 -30.61
N THR A 110 -3.86 -17.01 -30.83
CA THR A 110 -3.43 -18.30 -30.23
C THR A 110 -1.96 -18.63 -30.55
N PHE A 111 -1.50 -18.31 -31.75
CA PHE A 111 -0.12 -18.53 -32.18
C PHE A 111 0.87 -17.61 -31.44
N GLN A 112 0.58 -16.31 -31.32
CA GLN A 112 1.41 -15.38 -30.56
C GLN A 112 1.49 -15.77 -29.08
N ARG A 113 0.38 -16.22 -28.50
CA ARG A 113 0.34 -16.70 -27.10
C ARG A 113 1.19 -17.97 -26.94
N TRP A 114 1.10 -18.91 -27.87
CA TRP A 114 1.96 -20.10 -27.89
C TRP A 114 3.44 -19.75 -28.01
N MET A 115 3.81 -18.82 -28.90
CA MET A 115 5.21 -18.40 -29.08
C MET A 115 5.76 -17.66 -27.85
N LEU A 116 4.96 -16.78 -27.22
CA LEU A 116 5.32 -16.16 -25.94
C LEU A 116 5.51 -17.19 -24.81
N GLY A 117 4.75 -18.28 -24.85
CA GLY A 117 4.93 -19.43 -23.94
C GLY A 117 6.27 -20.14 -24.14
N ILE A 118 6.66 -20.41 -25.39
CA ILE A 118 7.96 -21.02 -25.74
C ILE A 118 9.14 -20.15 -25.31
N LEU A 119 9.05 -18.84 -25.53
CA LEU A 119 10.08 -17.88 -25.11
C LEU A 119 10.18 -17.76 -23.57
N GLY A 120 9.31 -18.44 -22.81
CA GLY A 120 9.31 -18.41 -21.35
C GLY A 120 8.75 -17.12 -20.76
N ILE A 121 8.09 -16.29 -21.58
CA ILE A 121 7.63 -14.94 -21.24
C ILE A 121 6.19 -14.96 -20.70
N ASP A 122 5.37 -15.92 -21.14
CA ASP A 122 4.00 -16.15 -20.62
C ASP A 122 3.94 -17.45 -19.81
N ARG A 123 4.67 -17.52 -18.69
CA ARG A 123 4.50 -18.62 -17.71
C ARG A 123 3.28 -18.38 -16.83
N SER A 124 2.09 -18.41 -17.43
CA SER A 124 0.83 -18.30 -16.68
C SER A 124 0.40 -19.63 -16.03
N HIS A 125 1.08 -20.74 -16.31
CA HIS A 125 0.59 -22.08 -15.92
C HIS A 125 1.45 -22.92 -14.97
N GLU A 126 2.75 -22.68 -14.79
CA GLU A 126 3.60 -23.60 -14.01
C GLU A 126 4.54 -22.82 -13.07
N ASP A 127 4.49 -23.18 -11.79
CA ASP A 127 5.36 -22.76 -10.68
C ASP A 127 5.26 -21.34 -10.12
N TYR A 128 4.23 -21.11 -9.30
CA TYR A 128 4.36 -20.24 -8.11
C TYR A 128 3.64 -20.88 -6.91
N GLY A 129 4.29 -21.89 -6.35
CA GLY A 129 4.13 -22.23 -4.94
C GLY A 129 4.62 -21.06 -4.08
N CYS A 130 3.86 -20.77 -3.02
CA CYS A 130 4.31 -20.18 -1.76
C CYS A 130 5.38 -19.08 -1.86
N ASP A 131 4.94 -17.82 -2.08
CA ASP A 131 5.58 -16.54 -1.69
C ASP A 131 5.26 -15.36 -2.63
N ALA A 132 4.26 -15.51 -3.50
CA ALA A 132 3.67 -14.39 -4.23
C ALA A 132 2.81 -13.49 -3.32
N ILE A 133 3.47 -12.77 -2.40
CA ILE A 133 3.15 -11.36 -2.13
C ILE A 133 3.04 -10.72 -3.51
N VAL A 134 1.88 -10.11 -3.79
CA VAL A 134 1.53 -9.50 -5.09
C VAL A 134 2.67 -8.60 -5.51
N ASN A 135 3.53 -9.13 -6.37
CA ASN A 135 4.78 -8.49 -6.66
C ASN A 135 4.43 -7.27 -7.50
N ILE A 136 4.85 -6.12 -6.98
CA ILE A 136 4.92 -4.78 -7.58
C ILE A 136 5.78 -4.78 -8.89
N HIS A 137 6.13 -5.97 -9.36
CA HIS A 137 7.04 -6.31 -10.43
C HIS A 137 6.37 -6.45 -11.81
N SER A 138 5.15 -5.98 -12.05
CA SER A 138 4.53 -6.19 -13.38
C SER A 138 5.20 -5.45 -14.54
N TYR A 139 6.16 -4.53 -14.27
CA TYR A 139 7.10 -4.04 -15.28
C TYR A 139 8.48 -4.72 -15.20
N SER A 140 8.98 -5.04 -13.99
CA SER A 140 10.26 -5.75 -13.83
C SER A 140 10.20 -7.25 -14.18
N GLN A 141 9.00 -7.83 -14.34
CA GLN A 141 8.76 -9.19 -14.86
C GLN A 141 8.34 -9.21 -16.33
N SER A 142 8.16 -8.06 -16.99
CA SER A 142 8.28 -8.05 -18.46
C SER A 142 9.77 -8.20 -18.75
N PHE A 143 10.23 -9.42 -19.00
CA PHE A 143 11.61 -9.75 -19.36
C PHE A 143 12.19 -8.93 -20.55
N ALA A 144 11.42 -8.01 -21.16
CA ALA A 144 11.77 -7.32 -22.40
C ALA A 144 11.09 -5.94 -22.60
N TYR A 145 10.99 -5.09 -21.57
CA TYR A 145 10.57 -3.68 -21.79
C TYR A 145 11.77 -2.73 -21.79
N PHE A 146 12.05 -2.13 -22.94
CA PHE A 146 13.25 -1.32 -23.21
C PHE A 146 12.95 0.13 -23.66
N GLY A 147 11.67 0.54 -23.70
CA GLY A 147 11.28 1.92 -24.01
C GLY A 147 11.35 2.33 -25.48
N GLU A 148 11.10 1.38 -26.40
CA GLU A 148 10.91 1.53 -27.86
C GLU A 148 12.05 2.12 -28.70
N PHE A 149 12.84 3.07 -28.21
CA PHE A 149 13.87 3.77 -28.96
C PHE A 149 15.28 3.21 -28.75
N PRO A 150 16.21 3.42 -29.68
CA PRO A 150 17.59 2.97 -29.53
C PRO A 150 18.30 3.54 -28.30
N LEU A 151 18.06 4.82 -27.94
CA LEU A 151 18.66 5.41 -26.75
C LEU A 151 18.14 4.75 -25.46
N SER A 152 16.83 4.50 -25.37
CA SER A 152 16.23 3.84 -24.20
C SER A 152 16.63 2.37 -24.11
N PHE A 153 16.87 1.68 -25.23
CA PHE A 153 17.49 0.35 -25.25
C PHE A 153 18.91 0.37 -24.67
N ALA A 154 19.75 1.33 -25.08
CA ALA A 154 21.09 1.47 -24.51
C ALA A 154 21.03 1.83 -23.00
N ALA A 155 20.07 2.68 -22.61
CA ALA A 155 19.81 3.03 -21.22
C ALA A 155 19.34 1.82 -20.38
N SER A 156 18.53 0.93 -20.96
CA SER A 156 18.03 -0.29 -20.30
C SER A 156 19.12 -1.31 -19.97
N GLN A 157 20.23 -1.28 -20.71
CA GLN A 157 21.40 -2.12 -20.46
C GLN A 157 22.43 -1.45 -19.54
N GLY A 158 22.27 -0.16 -19.25
CA GLY A 158 23.25 0.62 -18.51
C GLY A 158 24.54 0.89 -19.28
N ASN A 159 24.56 0.73 -20.60
CA ASN A 159 25.78 0.92 -21.38
C ASN A 159 26.05 2.40 -21.72
N VAL A 160 26.77 3.06 -20.82
CA VAL A 160 27.18 4.47 -20.96
C VAL A 160 28.10 4.71 -22.16
N GLU A 161 28.90 3.72 -22.58
CA GLU A 161 29.80 3.85 -23.74
C GLU A 161 29.01 4.01 -25.05
N ILE A 162 27.98 3.17 -25.24
CA ILE A 162 27.10 3.25 -26.43
C ILE A 162 26.36 4.59 -26.45
N CYS A 163 25.79 5.02 -25.33
CA CYS A 163 25.12 6.31 -25.25
C CYS A 163 26.08 7.46 -25.60
N ASN A 164 27.30 7.46 -25.06
CA ASN A 164 28.33 8.45 -25.40
C ASN A 164 28.64 8.48 -26.90
N LYS A 165 28.78 7.32 -27.56
CA LYS A 165 29.04 7.24 -29.00
C LYS A 165 27.88 7.77 -29.83
N ILE A 166 26.64 7.58 -29.38
CA ILE A 166 25.45 8.15 -30.01
C ILE A 166 25.49 9.68 -29.87
N PHE A 167 25.64 10.21 -28.66
CA PHE A 167 25.65 11.66 -28.42
C PHE A 167 26.82 12.39 -29.11
N ALA A 168 28.02 11.79 -29.14
CA ALA A 168 29.22 12.42 -29.73
C ALA A 168 29.11 12.74 -31.22
N ARG A 169 28.16 12.14 -31.94
CA ARG A 169 27.96 12.33 -33.39
C ARG A 169 26.75 13.22 -33.72
N LEU A 170 26.04 13.71 -32.72
CA LEU A 170 24.83 14.51 -32.88
C LEU A 170 25.11 15.99 -32.58
N SER A 171 24.47 16.89 -33.32
CA SER A 171 24.41 18.31 -32.96
C SER A 171 23.57 18.50 -31.69
N ASN A 172 23.84 19.56 -30.91
CA ASN A 172 23.16 19.80 -29.63
C ASN A 172 21.62 19.80 -29.74
N ASP A 173 21.07 20.33 -30.83
CA ASP A 173 19.62 20.42 -31.05
C ASP A 173 19.01 19.02 -31.26
N VAL A 174 19.73 18.12 -31.95
CA VAL A 174 19.31 16.73 -32.13
C VAL A 174 19.52 15.93 -30.85
N GLN A 175 20.60 16.17 -30.09
CA GLN A 175 20.81 15.57 -28.77
C GLN A 175 19.64 15.86 -27.84
N TRP A 176 19.16 17.11 -27.81
CA TRP A 176 18.00 17.50 -27.01
C TRP A 176 16.73 16.73 -27.39
N ARG A 177 16.45 16.63 -28.69
CA ARG A 177 15.28 15.87 -29.19
C ARG A 177 15.36 14.39 -28.86
N VAL A 178 16.53 13.76 -29.04
CA VAL A 178 16.73 12.34 -28.72
C VAL A 178 16.64 12.10 -27.21
N LEU A 179 17.13 13.02 -26.39
CA LEU A 179 17.08 12.92 -24.93
C LEU A 179 15.64 13.06 -24.38
N THR A 180 14.83 13.90 -25.02
CA THR A 180 13.44 14.19 -24.62
C THR A 180 12.39 13.27 -25.26
N GLN A 181 12.82 12.32 -26.10
CA GLN A 181 11.93 11.32 -26.71
C GLN A 181 11.19 10.51 -25.63
N VAL A 182 9.90 10.28 -25.88
CA VAL A 182 9.03 9.48 -25.03
C VAL A 182 8.36 8.37 -25.85
N ASP A 183 8.28 7.19 -25.25
CA ASP A 183 7.71 6.00 -25.87
C ASP A 183 6.16 6.01 -25.86
N SER A 184 5.53 4.95 -26.36
CA SER A 184 4.07 4.79 -26.34
C SER A 184 3.44 4.76 -24.94
N SER A 185 4.23 4.64 -23.87
CA SER A 185 3.78 4.73 -22.47
C SER A 185 4.10 6.09 -21.83
N GLY A 186 4.75 7.00 -22.55
CA GLY A 186 5.19 8.31 -22.06
C GLY A 186 6.51 8.28 -21.28
N ASN A 187 7.24 7.16 -21.31
CA ASN A 187 8.53 6.99 -20.63
C ASN A 187 9.67 7.51 -21.50
N ASN A 188 10.58 8.29 -20.91
CA ASN A 188 11.82 8.70 -21.55
C ASN A 188 12.98 7.74 -21.20
N ALA A 189 14.17 7.99 -21.75
CA ALA A 189 15.35 7.17 -21.48
C ALA A 189 15.72 7.12 -19.99
N LEU A 190 15.43 8.19 -19.22
CA LEU A 190 15.68 8.25 -17.78
C LEU A 190 14.68 7.37 -16.99
N HIS A 191 13.39 7.33 -17.36
CA HIS A 191 12.42 6.39 -16.79
C HIS A 191 12.90 4.94 -16.96
N ILE A 192 13.46 4.61 -18.13
CA ILE A 192 13.97 3.26 -18.42
C ILE A 192 15.25 2.95 -17.63
N ALA A 193 16.20 3.88 -17.56
CA ALA A 193 17.40 3.71 -16.74
C ALA A 193 17.07 3.46 -15.26
N VAL A 194 16.09 4.22 -14.73
CA VAL A 194 15.58 4.02 -13.37
C VAL A 194 14.87 2.68 -13.23
N LEU A 195 13.99 2.32 -14.17
CA LEU A 195 13.26 1.05 -14.13
C LEU A 195 14.19 -0.16 -14.06
N HIS A 196 15.36 -0.10 -14.70
CA HIS A 196 16.37 -1.16 -14.65
C HIS A 196 17.42 -0.97 -13.53
N GLY A 197 17.38 0.15 -12.80
CA GLY A 197 18.22 0.41 -11.63
C GLY A 197 19.67 0.78 -11.95
N HIS A 198 19.95 1.32 -13.15
CA HIS A 198 21.31 1.65 -13.61
C HIS A 198 21.77 3.03 -13.12
N GLU A 199 22.44 3.06 -11.96
CA GLU A 199 22.94 4.28 -11.29
C GLU A 199 23.86 5.13 -12.20
N ASP A 200 24.86 4.51 -12.85
CA ASP A 200 25.81 5.21 -13.72
C ASP A 200 25.13 5.86 -14.95
N MET A 201 24.09 5.21 -15.48
CA MET A 201 23.32 5.72 -16.61
C MET A 201 22.45 6.91 -16.21
N ILE A 202 21.89 6.90 -15.00
CA ILE A 202 21.11 8.01 -14.45
C ILE A 202 21.99 9.28 -14.39
N ASP A 203 23.19 9.15 -13.84
CA ASP A 203 24.15 10.26 -13.76
C ASP A 203 24.56 10.77 -15.13
N PHE A 204 24.82 9.86 -16.06
CA PHE A 204 25.18 10.21 -17.42
C PHE A 204 24.09 11.05 -18.12
N LEU A 205 22.83 10.59 -18.06
CA LEU A 205 21.70 11.27 -18.71
C LEU A 205 21.41 12.63 -18.07
N LEU A 206 21.43 12.74 -16.74
CA LEU A 206 21.22 14.00 -16.01
C LEU A 206 22.35 15.00 -16.26
N LYS A 207 23.61 14.52 -16.32
CA LYS A 207 24.75 15.36 -16.69
C LYS A 207 24.61 15.89 -18.12
N LYS A 208 24.21 15.04 -19.07
CA LYS A 208 23.97 15.45 -20.46
C LYS A 208 22.86 16.48 -20.59
N GLU A 209 21.77 16.33 -19.82
CA GLU A 209 20.72 17.34 -19.74
C GLU A 209 21.26 18.70 -19.28
N HIS A 210 22.09 18.71 -18.22
CA HIS A 210 22.70 19.94 -17.70
C HIS A 210 23.61 20.62 -18.74
N GLU A 211 24.47 19.85 -19.41
CA GLU A 211 25.36 20.34 -20.47
C GLU A 211 24.56 21.00 -21.62
N LEU A 212 23.46 20.39 -22.05
CA LEU A 212 22.62 20.92 -23.12
C LEU A 212 21.88 22.20 -22.70
N LYS A 213 21.36 22.25 -21.47
CA LYS A 213 20.71 23.46 -20.92
C LYS A 213 21.68 24.63 -20.80
N GLU A 214 22.93 24.39 -20.41
CA GLU A 214 23.95 25.44 -20.34
C GLU A 214 24.31 25.96 -21.74
N ALA A 215 24.45 25.06 -22.71
CA ALA A 215 24.70 25.43 -24.10
C ALA A 215 23.56 26.26 -24.70
N GLU A 216 22.29 25.90 -24.42
CA GLU A 216 21.12 26.64 -24.89
C GLU A 216 21.05 28.04 -24.26
N LYS A 217 21.29 28.17 -22.95
CA LYS A 217 21.34 29.48 -22.27
C LYS A 217 22.44 30.38 -22.81
N GLU A 218 23.59 29.81 -23.16
CA GLU A 218 24.69 30.58 -23.74
C GLU A 218 24.36 31.03 -25.18
N LYS A 219 23.72 30.18 -25.99
CA LYS A 219 23.15 30.58 -27.30
C LYS A 219 22.15 31.73 -27.14
N GLU A 220 21.19 31.61 -26.23
CA GLU A 220 20.21 32.67 -25.96
C GLU A 220 20.86 33.98 -25.51
N LYS A 221 21.89 33.91 -24.66
CA LYS A 221 22.62 35.08 -24.17
C LYS A 221 23.33 35.81 -25.31
N GLN A 222 23.90 35.05 -26.25
CA GLN A 222 24.53 35.58 -27.46
C GLN A 222 23.50 36.19 -28.42
N GLU A 223 22.33 35.55 -28.59
CA GLU A 223 21.22 36.08 -29.39
C GLU A 223 20.58 37.34 -28.79
N LYS A 224 20.45 37.41 -27.46
CA LYS A 224 20.00 38.60 -26.71
C LYS A 224 21.00 39.75 -26.78
N LEU A 225 22.30 39.47 -26.94
CA LEU A 225 23.31 40.51 -27.14
C LEU A 225 23.25 41.11 -28.56
N ASN A 226 22.77 40.33 -29.54
CA ASN A 226 22.70 40.70 -30.95
C ASN A 226 21.31 41.21 -31.41
N SER A 227 20.28 41.12 -30.57
CA SER A 227 18.93 41.59 -30.88
C SER A 227 18.28 42.32 -29.71
N THR A 228 17.81 43.55 -29.95
CA THR A 228 16.95 44.27 -29.00
C THR A 228 15.53 43.71 -29.10
N ASN A 229 15.06 43.15 -27.98
CA ASN A 229 13.70 42.66 -27.73
C ASN A 229 13.27 41.42 -28.51
N THR A 230 13.30 40.27 -27.82
CA THR A 230 12.10 39.44 -27.55
C THR A 230 12.48 38.33 -26.56
N GLY A 231 12.43 38.65 -25.26
CA GLY A 231 12.61 37.65 -24.21
C GLY A 231 11.34 36.82 -24.04
N ARG A 232 11.28 35.65 -24.67
CA ARG A 232 10.34 34.59 -24.30
C ARG A 232 11.15 33.52 -23.58
N GLU A 233 11.04 33.45 -22.25
CA GLU A 233 11.54 32.30 -21.49
C GLU A 233 10.74 31.08 -21.93
N VAL A 234 11.31 30.26 -22.80
CA VAL A 234 10.75 28.95 -23.12
C VAL A 234 11.16 28.06 -21.96
N GLY A 235 10.18 27.58 -21.19
CA GLY A 235 10.42 26.61 -20.13
C GLY A 235 11.02 25.34 -20.74
N VAL A 236 12.33 25.17 -20.60
CA VAL A 236 13.06 24.01 -21.11
C VAL A 236 12.59 22.78 -20.33
N ALA A 237 11.93 21.84 -21.01
CA ALA A 237 11.36 20.64 -20.40
C ALA A 237 12.44 19.78 -19.75
N GLU A 238 12.32 19.49 -18.45
CA GLU A 238 13.33 18.71 -17.72
C GLU A 238 13.00 17.22 -17.79
N ILE A 239 13.94 16.39 -18.28
CA ILE A 239 13.69 14.93 -18.41
C ILE A 239 13.44 14.26 -17.06
N GLY A 240 13.98 14.81 -15.96
CA GLY A 240 13.70 14.36 -14.60
C GLY A 240 12.30 14.73 -14.06
N GLN A 241 11.60 15.65 -14.72
CA GLN A 241 10.27 16.13 -14.34
C GLN A 241 9.15 15.68 -15.30
N ASN A 242 9.50 15.04 -16.42
CA ASN A 242 8.52 14.51 -17.37
C ASN A 242 7.69 13.38 -16.75
N HIS A 243 6.39 13.40 -17.00
CA HIS A 243 5.45 12.38 -16.54
C HIS A 243 5.20 11.33 -17.61
N ASP A 244 5.12 10.08 -17.19
CA ASP A 244 4.54 9.01 -18.00
C ASP A 244 3.00 9.15 -18.11
N GLN A 245 2.34 8.30 -18.89
CA GLN A 245 0.87 8.29 -19.00
C GLN A 245 0.12 8.01 -17.69
N GLN A 246 0.82 7.49 -16.69
CA GLN A 246 0.30 7.20 -15.36
C GLN A 246 0.54 8.34 -14.37
N GLY A 247 1.31 9.37 -14.75
CA GLY A 247 1.65 10.53 -13.92
C GLY A 247 2.90 10.35 -13.05
N TYR A 248 3.78 9.40 -13.39
CA TYR A 248 5.05 9.17 -12.69
C TYR A 248 6.22 9.84 -13.41
N THR A 249 7.04 10.55 -12.64
CA THR A 249 8.38 10.98 -13.03
C THR A 249 9.34 9.80 -12.91
N PRO A 250 10.55 9.85 -13.50
CA PRO A 250 11.53 8.77 -13.33
C PRO A 250 11.78 8.46 -11.85
N PHE A 251 11.86 9.49 -11.02
CA PHE A 251 12.03 9.34 -9.57
C PHE A 251 10.83 8.69 -8.88
N THR A 252 9.60 9.14 -9.15
CA THR A 252 8.41 8.53 -8.53
C THR A 252 8.11 7.13 -9.08
N LEU A 253 8.59 6.82 -10.29
CA LEU A 253 8.58 5.48 -10.88
C LEU A 253 9.47 4.51 -10.09
N ALA A 254 10.68 4.93 -9.69
CA ALA A 254 11.57 4.12 -8.84
C ALA A 254 10.85 3.67 -7.55
N VAL A 255 10.17 4.63 -6.92
CA VAL A 255 9.36 4.40 -5.72
C VAL A 255 8.23 3.45 -6.02
N ARG A 256 7.48 3.68 -7.10
CA ARG A 256 6.37 2.80 -7.51
C ARG A 256 6.80 1.35 -7.69
N HIS A 257 8.05 1.09 -8.07
CA HIS A 257 8.62 -0.25 -8.26
C HIS A 257 9.29 -0.86 -7.03
N GLY A 258 9.36 -0.17 -5.89
CA GLY A 258 10.03 -0.70 -4.70
C GLY A 258 11.56 -0.62 -4.77
N GLN A 259 12.12 0.15 -5.71
CA GLN A 259 13.57 0.23 -5.92
C GLN A 259 14.21 1.19 -4.91
N VAL A 260 14.34 0.72 -3.67
CA VAL A 260 14.91 1.53 -2.57
C VAL A 260 16.32 2.00 -2.86
N ARG A 261 17.16 1.15 -3.46
CA ARG A 261 18.56 1.50 -3.77
C ARG A 261 18.64 2.65 -4.76
N THR A 262 17.96 2.55 -5.91
CA THR A 262 17.92 3.61 -6.93
C THR A 262 17.27 4.87 -6.41
N TYR A 263 16.21 4.75 -5.60
CA TYR A 263 15.61 5.90 -4.90
C TYR A 263 16.61 6.61 -3.99
N GLN A 264 17.28 5.86 -3.10
CA GLN A 264 18.28 6.42 -2.18
C GLN A 264 19.45 7.06 -2.94
N TYR A 265 19.89 6.43 -4.03
CA TYR A 265 20.90 6.98 -4.91
C TYR A 265 20.51 8.35 -5.47
N ILE A 266 19.30 8.46 -6.05
CA ILE A 266 18.80 9.73 -6.60
C ILE A 266 18.64 10.78 -5.50
N VAL A 267 18.14 10.39 -4.33
CA VAL A 267 18.01 11.30 -3.19
C VAL A 267 19.38 11.83 -2.74
N ASP A 268 20.37 10.94 -2.62
CA ASP A 268 21.68 11.26 -2.08
C ASP A 268 22.55 12.06 -3.05
N GLN A 269 22.52 11.75 -4.34
CA GLN A 269 23.36 12.40 -5.36
C GLN A 269 22.72 13.65 -5.96
N HIS A 270 21.41 13.63 -6.19
CA HIS A 270 20.74 14.67 -7.00
C HIS A 270 19.78 15.57 -6.21
N MET A 271 19.27 15.12 -5.05
CA MET A 271 18.30 15.89 -4.26
C MET A 271 18.89 16.51 -2.99
N LYS A 272 19.95 15.91 -2.43
CA LYS A 272 20.65 16.40 -1.23
C LYS A 272 21.71 17.43 -1.59
N LYS A 273 21.69 18.56 -0.88
CA LYS A 273 22.77 19.54 -0.88
C LYS A 273 23.26 19.77 0.54
N THR A 274 24.54 19.49 0.80
CA THR A 274 25.15 19.78 2.11
C THR A 274 25.42 21.27 2.26
N GLU A 275 24.89 21.87 3.32
CA GLU A 275 25.17 23.29 3.63
C GLU A 275 26.42 23.44 4.49
N TRP A 276 26.53 22.63 5.54
CA TRP A 276 27.68 22.65 6.44
C TRP A 276 27.87 21.29 7.11
N ARG A 277 29.07 21.09 7.67
CA ARG A 277 29.49 19.91 8.41
C ARG A 277 30.18 20.35 9.69
N PHE A 278 29.85 19.73 10.82
CA PHE A 278 30.55 19.94 12.08
C PHE A 278 30.90 18.59 12.69
N GLY A 279 32.18 18.24 12.62
CA GLY A 279 32.65 16.89 12.95
C GLY A 279 31.87 15.83 12.16
N ALA A 280 31.25 14.90 12.88
CA ALA A 280 30.42 13.85 12.30
C ALA A 280 29.01 14.32 11.89
N LYS A 281 28.50 15.44 12.41
CA LYS A 281 27.16 15.91 12.05
C LYS A 281 27.17 16.60 10.69
N ARG A 282 26.23 16.23 9.84
CA ARG A 282 26.04 16.82 8.53
C ARG A 282 24.67 17.48 8.45
N TYR A 283 24.66 18.67 7.88
CA TYR A 283 23.43 19.40 7.61
C TYR A 283 23.13 19.37 6.11
N THR A 284 22.05 18.70 5.74
CA THR A 284 21.63 18.52 4.35
C THR A 284 20.27 19.17 4.12
N LYS A 285 20.17 19.93 3.03
CA LYS A 285 18.90 20.35 2.45
C LYS A 285 18.49 19.35 1.38
N VAL A 286 17.22 18.94 1.37
CA VAL A 286 16.63 18.04 0.38
C VAL A 286 15.53 18.77 -0.38
N SER A 287 15.53 18.63 -1.71
CA SER A 287 14.44 19.13 -2.55
C SER A 287 13.14 18.38 -2.26
N CYS A 288 12.07 19.12 -1.93
CA CYS A 288 10.75 18.55 -1.67
C CYS A 288 9.80 18.54 -2.86
N GLU A 289 10.23 19.07 -4.02
CA GLU A 289 9.38 19.28 -5.20
C GLU A 289 8.65 17.98 -5.63
N GLN A 290 9.32 16.82 -5.57
CA GLN A 290 8.72 15.53 -5.90
C GLN A 290 8.43 14.65 -4.67
N LEU A 291 9.09 14.91 -3.54
CA LEU A 291 8.90 14.11 -2.32
C LEU A 291 7.50 14.29 -1.74
N ASP A 292 6.92 15.48 -1.92
CA ASP A 292 5.70 15.88 -1.25
C ASP A 292 4.97 16.99 -2.01
N ASN A 293 3.68 17.21 -1.73
CA ASN A 293 2.86 18.18 -2.47
C ASN A 293 3.03 19.63 -1.97
N TYR A 294 4.20 20.00 -1.45
CA TYR A 294 4.47 21.35 -0.99
C TYR A 294 4.74 22.26 -2.18
N GLY A 295 3.91 23.30 -2.36
CA GLY A 295 4.04 24.25 -3.48
C GLY A 295 2.88 24.25 -4.47
N VAL A 296 1.96 23.30 -4.39
CA VAL A 296 0.68 23.38 -5.11
C VAL A 296 -0.20 24.42 -4.43
N LYS A 297 -0.05 25.69 -4.80
CA LYS A 297 -1.00 26.74 -4.42
C LYS A 297 -2.26 26.53 -5.25
N ASN A 298 -3.38 26.22 -4.60
CA ASN A 298 -4.71 26.15 -5.24
C ASN A 298 -5.29 27.54 -5.63
N SER A 299 -4.47 28.60 -5.67
CA SER A 299 -4.94 29.93 -6.03
C SER A 299 -4.89 30.10 -7.54
N SER A 300 -6.05 30.34 -8.13
CA SER A 300 -6.29 30.64 -9.54
C SER A 300 -5.53 31.85 -10.12
N ASP A 301 -4.74 32.58 -9.32
CA ASP A 301 -4.18 33.88 -9.68
C ASP A 301 -2.65 33.96 -9.83
N ASP A 302 -1.88 32.89 -9.59
CA ASP A 302 -0.41 32.93 -9.75
C ASP A 302 0.04 32.13 -10.99
N LYS A 303 0.66 32.82 -11.96
CA LYS A 303 1.07 32.34 -13.30
C LYS A 303 2.19 31.29 -13.36
N GLU A 304 2.66 30.73 -12.26
CA GLU A 304 3.78 29.78 -12.24
C GLU A 304 3.47 28.52 -11.41
N VAL A 305 2.42 27.78 -11.80
CA VAL A 305 2.33 26.37 -11.39
C VAL A 305 3.39 25.62 -12.19
N SER A 306 4.47 25.19 -11.53
CA SER A 306 5.52 24.35 -12.14
C SER A 306 4.87 23.22 -12.96
N SER A 307 5.31 23.05 -14.21
CA SER A 307 4.79 22.03 -15.15
C SER A 307 4.71 20.62 -14.55
N LEU A 308 5.58 20.33 -13.57
CA LEU A 308 5.59 19.12 -12.74
C LEU A 308 4.24 18.79 -12.07
N HIS A 309 3.45 19.78 -11.63
CA HIS A 309 2.23 19.52 -10.85
C HIS A 309 0.93 19.61 -11.66
N GLN A 310 1.02 19.86 -12.96
CA GLN A 310 -0.16 20.06 -13.82
C GLN A 310 -0.81 18.74 -14.28
N HIS A 311 -0.12 17.61 -14.15
CA HIS A 311 -0.64 16.33 -14.62
C HIS A 311 -1.72 15.76 -13.66
N ASP A 312 -2.92 15.49 -14.17
CA ASP A 312 -4.10 15.07 -13.37
C ASP A 312 -3.88 13.87 -12.45
N LYS A 313 -3.01 12.94 -12.86
CA LYS A 313 -2.70 11.71 -12.10
C LYS A 313 -1.45 11.81 -11.23
N TRP A 314 -0.77 12.96 -11.23
CA TRP A 314 0.47 13.12 -10.50
C TRP A 314 0.28 12.88 -8.99
N LYS A 315 1.25 12.20 -8.38
CA LYS A 315 1.29 11.91 -6.94
C LYS A 315 2.71 12.10 -6.45
N SER A 316 2.86 12.69 -5.26
CA SER A 316 4.15 12.75 -4.59
C SER A 316 4.66 11.36 -4.19
N VAL A 317 5.98 11.27 -3.97
CA VAL A 317 6.61 10.06 -3.42
C VAL A 317 5.92 9.61 -2.13
N PHE A 318 5.64 10.54 -1.22
CA PHE A 318 4.99 10.21 0.05
C PHE A 318 3.59 9.59 -0.18
N GLU A 319 2.79 10.15 -1.09
CA GLU A 319 1.49 9.57 -1.44
C GLU A 319 1.61 8.19 -2.09
N ILE A 320 2.60 7.98 -2.96
CA ILE A 320 2.83 6.69 -3.62
C ILE A 320 3.19 5.63 -2.59
N ILE A 321 4.17 5.90 -1.71
CA ILE A 321 4.60 4.98 -0.64
C ILE A 321 3.40 4.54 0.21
N VAL A 322 2.55 5.50 0.61
CA VAL A 322 1.41 5.22 1.49
C VAL A 322 0.27 4.52 0.75
N ASN A 323 -0.03 4.92 -0.50
CA ASN A 323 -1.12 4.33 -1.28
C ASN A 323 -0.83 2.87 -1.69
N PHE A 324 0.43 2.57 -1.99
CA PHE A 324 0.87 1.21 -2.38
C PHE A 324 1.39 0.37 -1.20
N GLU A 325 1.45 0.92 0.01
CA GLU A 325 1.91 0.22 1.23
C GLU A 325 3.32 -0.41 1.05
N LEU A 326 4.26 0.35 0.47
CA LEU A 326 5.59 -0.14 0.10
C LEU A 326 6.51 -0.31 1.32
N ALA A 327 6.47 -1.50 1.93
CA ALA A 327 7.14 -1.80 3.20
C ALA A 327 8.66 -1.53 3.22
N GLU A 328 9.31 -1.57 2.06
CA GLU A 328 10.76 -1.35 1.94
C GLU A 328 11.16 0.09 2.30
N PHE A 329 10.25 1.06 2.14
CA PHE A 329 10.48 2.47 2.46
C PHE A 329 10.15 2.85 3.91
N CYS A 330 9.66 1.91 4.74
CA CYS A 330 9.36 2.22 6.14
C CYS A 330 10.61 2.60 6.95
N ASP A 331 11.74 1.98 6.61
CA ASP A 331 13.01 2.19 7.30
C ASP A 331 13.84 3.33 6.66
N ASP A 332 13.28 4.00 5.65
CA ASP A 332 13.91 5.14 5.01
C ASP A 332 13.86 6.39 5.92
N HIS A 333 15.03 6.99 6.14
CA HIS A 333 15.19 8.11 7.06
C HIS A 333 14.41 9.35 6.62
N VAL A 334 14.38 9.63 5.32
CA VAL A 334 13.70 10.82 4.78
C VAL A 334 12.20 10.67 4.98
N PHE A 335 11.64 9.49 4.68
CA PHE A 335 10.24 9.19 4.88
C PHE A 335 9.82 9.26 6.36
N GLU A 336 10.58 8.63 7.26
CA GLU A 336 10.27 8.61 8.70
C GLU A 336 10.30 10.01 9.32
N GLU A 337 11.32 10.80 8.99
CA GLU A 337 11.48 12.15 9.52
C GLU A 337 10.37 13.08 9.01
N LEU A 338 10.06 13.02 7.71
CA LEU A 338 8.98 13.79 7.11
C LEU A 338 7.62 13.42 7.71
N LEU A 339 7.32 12.12 7.85
CA LEU A 339 6.12 11.64 8.51
C LEU A 339 6.02 12.13 9.95
N THR A 340 7.14 12.14 10.68
CA THR A 340 7.19 12.56 12.09
C THR A 340 6.96 14.05 12.25
N ASN A 341 7.57 14.87 11.41
CA ASN A 341 7.39 16.32 11.47
C ASN A 341 6.00 16.74 11.00
N LYS A 342 5.45 16.11 9.95
CA LYS A 342 4.05 16.32 9.56
C LYS A 342 3.08 15.91 10.66
N TRP A 343 3.32 14.77 11.31
CA TRP A 343 2.45 14.29 12.39
C TRP A 343 2.43 15.24 13.59
N LYS A 344 3.56 15.87 13.97
CA LYS A 344 3.59 16.86 15.06
C LYS A 344 2.60 18.01 14.82
N SER A 345 2.56 18.53 13.60
CA SER A 345 1.63 19.60 13.20
C SER A 345 0.18 19.12 13.05
N CYS A 346 -0.04 17.87 12.64
CA CYS A 346 -1.39 17.32 12.47
C CYS A 346 -2.01 16.77 13.76
N ARG A 347 -1.19 16.37 14.75
CA ARG A 347 -1.61 15.75 16.02
C ARG A 347 -2.64 16.58 16.78
N HIS A 348 -2.42 17.89 16.88
CA HIS A 348 -3.33 18.76 17.64
C HIS A 348 -4.69 18.88 16.95
N ILE A 349 -4.69 18.94 15.62
CA ILE A 349 -5.91 19.01 14.83
C ILE A 349 -6.66 17.68 14.88
N PHE A 350 -5.95 16.54 14.83
CA PHE A 350 -6.55 15.24 15.10
C PHE A 350 -7.22 15.20 16.49
N PHE A 351 -6.52 15.69 17.52
CA PHE A 351 -7.04 15.73 18.87
C PHE A 351 -8.33 16.55 18.97
N PHE A 352 -8.33 17.80 18.49
CA PHE A 352 -9.48 18.70 18.64
C PHE A 352 -10.66 18.38 17.72
N PHE A 353 -10.44 17.86 16.52
CA PHE A 353 -11.51 17.64 15.55
C PHE A 353 -12.00 16.19 15.47
N VAL A 354 -11.27 15.22 16.03
CA VAL A 354 -11.67 13.81 15.98
C VAL A 354 -11.74 13.19 17.35
N LEU A 355 -10.65 13.22 18.12
CA LEU A 355 -10.62 12.53 19.42
C LEU A 355 -11.52 13.22 20.44
N LEU A 356 -11.42 14.54 20.59
CA LEU A 356 -12.19 15.31 21.58
C LEU A 356 -13.70 15.25 21.31
N PRO A 357 -14.21 15.47 20.07
CA PRO A 357 -15.64 15.33 19.79
C PRO A 357 -16.15 13.90 20.02
N TYR A 358 -15.31 12.90 19.75
CA TYR A 358 -15.67 11.51 20.01
C TYR A 358 -15.73 11.17 21.51
N ILE A 359 -14.83 11.73 22.31
CA ILE A 359 -14.89 11.64 23.78
C ILE A 359 -16.15 12.34 24.31
N ILE A 360 -16.51 13.51 23.77
CA ILE A 360 -17.75 14.22 24.12
C ILE A 360 -18.97 13.36 23.74
N TYR A 361 -18.99 12.77 22.55
CA TYR A 361 -20.02 11.82 22.12
C TYR A 361 -20.17 10.66 23.10
N LEU A 362 -19.07 10.04 23.52
CA LEU A 362 -19.09 8.94 24.51
C LEU A 362 -19.61 9.40 25.88
N ALA A 363 -19.20 10.59 26.34
CA ALA A 363 -19.70 11.15 27.60
C ALA A 363 -21.21 11.41 27.54
N LEU A 364 -21.70 12.00 26.45
CA LEU A 364 -23.14 12.21 26.21
C LEU A 364 -23.89 10.87 26.10
N PHE A 365 -23.30 9.87 25.47
CA PHE A 365 -23.87 8.53 25.36
C PHE A 365 -23.97 7.82 26.71
N CYS A 366 -22.95 7.94 27.56
CA CYS A 366 -22.97 7.41 28.93
C CYS A 366 -24.00 8.16 29.79
N TYR A 367 -24.14 9.47 29.58
CA TYR A 367 -25.17 10.26 30.24
C TYR A 367 -26.58 9.82 29.81
N LEU A 368 -26.81 9.56 28.51
CA LEU A 368 -28.07 9.00 28.02
C LEU A 368 -28.37 7.63 28.66
N LEU A 369 -27.38 6.74 28.73
CA LEU A 369 -27.51 5.44 29.39
C LEU A 369 -27.91 5.60 30.87
N HIS A 370 -27.30 6.54 31.58
CA HIS A 370 -27.64 6.82 32.97
C HIS A 370 -29.08 7.31 33.13
N LEU A 371 -29.51 8.27 32.31
CA LEU A 371 -30.90 8.77 32.33
C LEU A 371 -31.92 7.68 31.96
N ARG A 372 -31.59 6.81 30.99
CA ARG A 372 -32.48 5.72 30.57
C ARG A 372 -32.61 4.63 31.62
N THR A 373 -31.50 4.27 32.26
CA THR A 373 -31.51 3.26 33.33
C THR A 373 -32.20 3.76 34.60
N SER A 374 -32.09 5.04 34.94
CA SER A 374 -32.83 5.64 36.06
C SER A 374 -34.33 5.69 35.78
N ALA A 375 -34.74 6.09 34.57
CA ALA A 375 -36.13 6.08 34.10
C ALA A 375 -36.75 4.67 34.12
N PHE A 376 -35.99 3.67 33.66
CA PHE A 376 -36.44 2.29 33.72
C PHE A 376 -36.64 1.80 35.16
N ARG A 377 -35.71 2.16 36.07
CA ARG A 377 -35.77 1.79 37.48
C ARG A 377 -37.00 2.40 38.18
N SER A 378 -37.29 3.68 37.94
CA SER A 378 -38.46 4.34 38.52
C SER A 378 -39.78 3.74 38.03
N ASN A 379 -39.83 3.28 36.78
CA ASN A 379 -41.03 2.68 36.19
C ASN A 379 -41.30 1.25 36.67
N PHE A 380 -40.26 0.45 36.94
CA PHE A 380 -40.39 -0.96 37.30
C PHE A 380 -40.27 -1.27 38.81
N PHE A 381 -39.55 -0.44 39.56
CA PHE A 381 -39.38 -0.61 41.01
C PHE A 381 -39.71 0.71 41.73
N PRO A 382 -41.01 1.07 41.87
CA PRO A 382 -41.39 2.18 42.72
C PRO A 382 -41.00 1.85 44.16
N LEU A 383 -39.94 2.48 44.66
CA LEU A 383 -39.60 2.45 46.08
C LEU A 383 -40.74 3.14 46.84
N SER A 384 -41.54 2.32 47.53
CA SER A 384 -42.54 2.71 48.52
C SER A 384 -43.79 3.42 48.00
N GLY A 385 -44.83 2.64 47.65
CA GLY A 385 -46.24 2.96 47.96
C GLY A 385 -46.86 4.27 47.46
N ALA A 386 -46.19 5.05 46.61
CA ALA A 386 -46.76 6.23 46.00
C ALA A 386 -47.82 5.83 44.96
N PRO A 387 -48.96 6.53 44.88
CA PRO A 387 -50.02 6.20 43.92
C PRO A 387 -49.50 6.30 42.48
N ILE A 388 -50.08 5.49 41.60
CA ILE A 388 -49.86 5.47 40.14
C ILE A 388 -50.47 6.74 39.52
N GLY A 389 -49.98 7.90 39.96
CA GLY A 389 -50.40 9.23 39.53
C GLY A 389 -49.16 10.03 39.15
N ASP A 390 -49.11 10.42 37.88
CA ASP A 390 -48.14 11.33 37.26
C ASP A 390 -46.66 10.93 37.27
N VAL A 391 -46.36 9.73 36.77
CA VAL A 391 -45.03 9.38 36.22
C VAL A 391 -44.89 9.93 34.79
N SER A 392 -45.35 11.16 34.56
CA SER A 392 -45.25 11.90 33.28
C SER A 392 -44.10 12.91 33.27
N SER A 393 -43.32 12.99 34.35
CA SER A 393 -42.24 13.98 34.54
C SER A 393 -40.87 13.36 34.85
N ILE A 394 -40.56 12.19 34.28
CA ILE A 394 -39.15 11.88 33.96
C ILE A 394 -38.68 13.00 33.01
N PRO A 395 -37.43 13.49 33.03
CA PRO A 395 -37.01 14.62 32.20
C PRO A 395 -37.01 14.24 30.70
N ASP A 396 -38.20 14.20 30.12
CA ASP A 396 -38.52 13.80 28.75
C ASP A 396 -37.88 14.80 27.79
N ALA A 397 -37.81 16.07 28.20
CA ALA A 397 -37.08 17.10 27.48
C ALA A 397 -35.56 16.82 27.45
N GLN A 398 -34.93 16.48 28.58
CA GLN A 398 -33.48 16.28 28.63
C GLN A 398 -33.06 15.02 27.87
N THR A 399 -33.79 13.91 28.02
CA THR A 399 -33.52 12.68 27.29
C THR A 399 -33.70 12.87 25.79
N ARG A 400 -34.78 13.55 25.35
CA ARG A 400 -34.98 13.89 23.93
C ARG A 400 -33.88 14.79 23.38
N ILE A 401 -33.48 15.83 24.11
CA ILE A 401 -32.40 16.74 23.67
C ILE A 401 -31.08 15.97 23.49
N VAL A 402 -30.69 15.17 24.47
CA VAL A 402 -29.46 14.36 24.39
C VAL A 402 -29.54 13.33 23.26
N SER A 403 -30.70 12.67 23.09
CA SER A 403 -30.93 11.75 21.98
C SER A 403 -30.81 12.43 20.62
N ILE A 404 -31.38 13.62 20.42
CA ILE A 404 -31.28 14.38 19.16
C ILE A 404 -29.82 14.72 18.85
N ILE A 405 -29.06 15.18 19.86
CA ILE A 405 -27.63 15.47 19.71
C ILE A 405 -26.87 14.20 19.32
N LEU A 406 -27.14 13.06 19.98
CA LEU A 406 -26.50 11.79 19.67
C LEU A 406 -26.88 11.23 18.30
N VAL A 407 -28.11 11.45 17.83
CA VAL A 407 -28.54 11.11 16.47
C VAL A 407 -27.72 11.91 15.45
N PHE A 408 -27.56 13.23 15.66
CA PHE A 408 -26.72 14.05 14.80
C PHE A 408 -25.27 13.53 14.72
N PHE A 409 -24.63 13.28 15.86
CA PHE A 409 -23.29 12.68 15.90
C PHE A 409 -23.24 11.30 15.24
N SER A 410 -24.27 10.47 15.42
CA SER A 410 -24.35 9.13 14.83
C SER A 410 -24.49 9.18 13.31
N VAL A 411 -25.22 10.16 12.77
CA VAL A 411 -25.28 10.40 11.32
C VAL A 411 -23.91 10.85 10.79
N CYS A 412 -23.22 11.76 11.49
CA CYS A 412 -21.85 12.15 11.13
C CYS A 412 -20.89 10.95 11.15
N LEU A 413 -20.99 10.08 12.16
CA LEU A 413 -20.22 8.84 12.26
C LEU A 413 -20.56 7.86 11.13
N LEU A 414 -21.83 7.78 10.71
CA LEU A 414 -22.25 6.96 9.57
C LEU A 414 -21.62 7.46 8.27
N VAL A 415 -21.65 8.77 8.04
CA VAL A 415 -21.03 9.41 6.86
C VAL A 415 -19.51 9.22 6.87
N TYR A 416 -18.87 9.38 8.04
CA TYR A 416 -17.46 9.10 8.20
C TYR A 416 -17.14 7.61 7.95
N GLY A 417 -17.95 6.71 8.48
CA GLY A 417 -17.83 5.26 8.25
C GLY A 417 -17.99 4.89 6.78
N LEU A 418 -18.95 5.50 6.07
CA LEU A 418 -19.18 5.30 4.63
C LEU A 418 -18.04 5.84 3.77
N SER A 419 -17.55 7.04 4.07
CA SER A 419 -16.47 7.70 3.32
C SER A 419 -15.09 7.09 3.56
N SER A 420 -14.86 6.52 4.74
CA SER A 420 -13.59 5.86 5.11
C SER A 420 -13.48 4.41 4.62
N ARG A 421 -14.52 3.85 3.97
CA ARG A 421 -14.50 2.49 3.43
C ARG A 421 -13.43 2.35 2.35
N ARG A 422 -12.62 1.31 2.45
CA ARG A 422 -11.52 1.01 1.52
C ARG A 422 -11.96 0.00 0.45
N LEU A 423 -12.99 0.33 -0.32
CA LEU A 423 -13.43 -0.51 -1.46
C LEU A 423 -12.46 -0.42 -2.64
N ASP A 424 -11.96 0.78 -2.95
CA ASP A 424 -11.18 1.03 -4.18
C ASP A 424 -9.87 0.26 -4.24
N SER A 425 -9.19 0.07 -3.09
CA SER A 425 -7.89 -0.62 -3.03
C SER A 425 -7.97 -2.13 -3.36
N LEU A 426 -9.18 -2.70 -3.37
CA LEU A 426 -9.41 -4.12 -3.57
C LEU A 426 -10.14 -4.39 -4.90
N LEU A 427 -11.02 -3.49 -5.35
CA LEU A 427 -11.61 -3.54 -6.69
C LEU A 427 -10.59 -3.26 -7.80
N LEU A 428 -9.66 -2.31 -7.60
CA LEU A 428 -8.56 -2.05 -8.52
C LEU A 428 -7.51 -3.17 -8.57
N ARG A 429 -7.53 -4.11 -7.61
CA ARG A 429 -6.58 -5.22 -7.57
C ARG A 429 -6.88 -6.32 -8.57
N GLY A 430 -8.03 -6.32 -9.27
CA GLY A 430 -8.30 -7.14 -10.48
C GLY A 430 -7.97 -8.63 -10.39
N ALA A 431 -7.67 -9.15 -9.20
CA ALA A 431 -7.16 -10.48 -9.00
C ALA A 431 -8.40 -11.36 -8.81
N LYS A 432 -8.77 -12.08 -9.86
CA LYS A 432 -9.72 -13.19 -9.74
C LYS A 432 -9.23 -14.07 -8.58
N PRO A 433 -9.96 -14.17 -7.46
CA PRO A 433 -9.47 -14.95 -6.34
C PRO A 433 -9.47 -16.42 -6.75
N LYS A 434 -8.27 -17.01 -6.92
CA LYS A 434 -8.15 -18.48 -6.94
C LYS A 434 -8.72 -19.01 -5.63
N GLU A 435 -9.51 -20.08 -5.70
CA GLU A 435 -10.48 -20.56 -4.69
C GLU A 435 -9.94 -20.74 -3.26
N ARG A 436 -8.62 -20.88 -3.05
CA ARG A 436 -8.00 -20.99 -1.71
C ARG A 436 -7.69 -19.66 -1.01
N LYS A 437 -7.86 -18.51 -1.68
CA LYS A 437 -7.56 -17.17 -1.13
C LYS A 437 -8.79 -16.41 -0.61
N LEU A 438 -10.00 -16.98 -0.66
CA LEU A 438 -11.22 -16.25 -0.27
C LEU A 438 -11.22 -15.88 1.22
N LEU A 439 -10.90 -16.83 2.12
CA LEU A 439 -10.90 -16.57 3.56
C LEU A 439 -9.84 -15.53 3.96
N GLN A 440 -8.64 -15.62 3.36
CA GLN A 440 -7.56 -14.65 3.56
C GLN A 440 -7.90 -13.28 2.96
N CYS A 441 -8.58 -13.25 1.82
CA CYS A 441 -9.05 -12.00 1.21
C CYS A 441 -10.15 -11.35 2.08
N LEU A 442 -11.10 -12.15 2.58
CA LEU A 442 -12.14 -11.71 3.50
C LEU A 442 -11.55 -11.20 4.81
N SER A 443 -10.58 -11.91 5.40
CA SER A 443 -9.90 -11.43 6.61
C SER A 443 -9.15 -10.13 6.36
N GLN A 444 -8.47 -9.98 5.21
CA GLN A 444 -7.80 -8.73 4.84
C GLN A 444 -8.77 -7.57 4.56
N LEU A 445 -9.91 -7.86 3.93
CA LEU A 445 -11.01 -6.92 3.70
C LEU A 445 -11.57 -6.42 5.02
N LEU A 446 -11.85 -7.33 5.95
CA LEU A 446 -12.36 -7.00 7.27
C LEU A 446 -11.35 -6.14 8.00
N GLN A 447 -10.09 -6.59 8.05
CA GLN A 447 -9.01 -5.87 8.75
C GLN A 447 -8.82 -4.44 8.25
N LYS A 448 -8.79 -4.26 6.92
CA LYS A 448 -8.61 -2.93 6.32
C LYS A 448 -9.81 -2.00 6.55
N ASN A 449 -10.98 -2.54 6.85
CA ASN A 449 -12.25 -1.81 7.00
C ASN A 449 -12.83 -1.86 8.43
N MET A 450 -12.13 -2.40 9.44
CA MET A 450 -12.67 -2.56 10.79
C MET A 450 -13.20 -1.26 11.40
N LEU A 451 -12.44 -0.16 11.28
CA LEU A 451 -12.91 1.15 11.76
C LEU A 451 -14.21 1.58 11.07
N SER A 452 -14.28 1.46 9.74
CA SER A 452 -15.49 1.82 8.99
C SER A 452 -16.70 0.96 9.39
N LEU A 453 -16.50 -0.35 9.55
CA LEU A 453 -17.53 -1.30 9.97
C LEU A 453 -18.03 -0.97 11.37
N LEU A 454 -17.13 -0.73 12.31
CA LEU A 454 -17.47 -0.35 13.69
C LEU A 454 -18.24 0.98 13.73
N CYS A 455 -17.83 2.00 12.97
CA CYS A 455 -18.57 3.26 12.89
C CYS A 455 -19.99 3.09 12.33
N ILE A 456 -20.18 2.20 11.35
CA ILE A 456 -21.50 1.90 10.79
C ILE A 456 -22.35 1.13 11.80
N LEU A 457 -21.77 0.15 12.50
CA LEU A 457 -22.47 -0.62 13.54
C LEU A 457 -22.87 0.29 14.72
N THR A 458 -22.00 1.18 15.17
CA THR A 458 -22.36 2.18 16.20
C THR A 458 -23.49 3.08 15.75
N ALA A 459 -23.40 3.61 14.52
CA ALA A 459 -24.40 4.56 14.04
C ALA A 459 -25.77 3.89 13.83
N THR A 460 -25.79 2.71 13.21
CA THR A 460 -27.03 1.97 12.95
C THR A 460 -27.71 1.54 14.25
N THR A 461 -26.97 1.00 15.22
CA THR A 461 -27.54 0.59 16.51
C THR A 461 -28.15 1.77 17.28
N VAL A 462 -27.48 2.94 17.32
CA VAL A 462 -28.02 4.15 17.95
C VAL A 462 -29.24 4.72 17.22
N LEU A 463 -29.21 4.74 15.88
CA LEU A 463 -30.36 5.18 15.08
C LEU A 463 -31.56 4.25 15.26
N THR A 464 -31.34 2.93 15.31
CA THR A 464 -32.41 1.97 15.58
C THR A 464 -32.97 2.09 16.99
N SER A 465 -32.14 2.36 18.01
CA SER A 465 -32.65 2.60 19.36
C SER A 465 -33.52 3.86 19.41
N PHE A 466 -33.15 4.92 18.70
CA PHE A 466 -33.97 6.13 18.62
C PHE A 466 -35.28 5.89 17.87
N GLY A 467 -35.26 5.15 16.75
CA GLY A 467 -36.49 4.78 16.04
C GLY A 467 -37.44 3.93 16.90
N LEU A 468 -36.90 3.01 17.70
CA LEU A 468 -37.68 2.18 18.63
C LEU A 468 -38.24 2.97 19.82
N GLN A 469 -37.56 4.04 20.22
CA GLN A 469 -38.01 4.97 21.24
C GLN A 469 -39.34 5.62 20.84
N GLU A 470 -39.46 6.08 19.58
CA GLU A 470 -40.69 6.71 19.06
C GLU A 470 -41.86 5.71 18.94
N VAL A 471 -41.55 4.43 18.74
CA VAL A 471 -42.56 3.34 18.69
C VAL A 471 -43.00 2.89 20.10
N GLY A 472 -42.28 3.29 21.15
CA GLY A 472 -42.63 3.00 22.55
C GLY A 472 -42.21 1.62 23.06
N ASN A 473 -41.30 0.91 22.36
CA ASN A 473 -40.85 -0.42 22.79
C ASN A 473 -39.53 -0.38 23.60
N TYR A 474 -39.67 -0.04 24.89
CA TYR A 474 -38.54 0.21 25.80
C TYR A 474 -37.61 -1.00 26.04
N LYS A 475 -38.11 -2.24 25.95
CA LYS A 475 -37.28 -3.45 26.20
C LYS A 475 -36.28 -3.69 25.07
N VAL A 476 -36.76 -3.55 23.84
CA VAL A 476 -35.94 -3.77 22.64
C VAL A 476 -34.98 -2.58 22.45
N GLU A 477 -35.43 -1.35 22.75
CA GLU A 477 -34.57 -0.16 22.79
C GLU A 477 -33.34 -0.36 23.67
N LEU A 478 -33.53 -0.79 24.93
CA LEU A 478 -32.43 -0.97 25.88
C LEU A 478 -31.43 -2.05 25.41
N SER A 479 -31.93 -3.07 24.71
CA SER A 479 -31.09 -4.11 24.12
C SER A 479 -30.18 -3.54 23.02
N PHE A 480 -30.72 -2.75 22.10
CA PHE A 480 -29.92 -2.07 21.06
C PHE A 480 -28.97 -1.02 21.65
N LEU A 481 -29.38 -0.32 22.71
CA LEU A 481 -28.53 0.65 23.40
C LEU A 481 -27.33 -0.03 24.09
N SER A 482 -27.51 -1.24 24.63
CA SER A 482 -26.42 -2.03 25.18
C SER A 482 -25.40 -2.48 24.12
N LEU A 483 -25.87 -2.87 22.93
CA LEU A 483 -25.02 -3.20 21.79
C LEU A 483 -24.28 -1.95 21.27
N ALA A 484 -24.98 -0.82 21.20
CA ALA A 484 -24.38 0.46 20.82
C ALA A 484 -23.26 0.87 21.78
N ALA A 485 -23.40 0.60 23.08
CA ALA A 485 -22.36 0.86 24.06
C ALA A 485 -21.09 0.08 23.75
N LEU A 486 -21.21 -1.23 23.52
CA LEU A 486 -20.09 -2.10 23.19
C LEU A 486 -19.36 -1.63 21.92
N PHE A 487 -20.10 -1.36 20.84
CA PHE A 487 -19.49 -0.90 19.59
C PHE A 487 -18.84 0.49 19.73
N SER A 488 -19.40 1.37 20.57
CA SER A 488 -18.86 2.72 20.78
C SER A 488 -17.51 2.68 21.48
N PHE A 489 -17.37 1.87 22.53
CA PHE A 489 -16.07 1.70 23.18
C PHE A 489 -15.05 0.96 22.31
N LEU A 490 -15.47 -0.01 21.48
CA LEU A 490 -14.58 -0.64 20.50
C LEU A 490 -14.09 0.37 19.45
N THR A 491 -14.97 1.26 18.99
CA THR A 491 -14.62 2.32 18.03
C THR A 491 -13.59 3.28 18.63
N LEU A 492 -13.65 3.59 19.94
CA LEU A 492 -12.64 4.39 20.63
C LEU A 492 -11.22 3.80 20.49
N LEU A 493 -11.07 2.48 20.63
CA LEU A 493 -9.78 1.80 20.49
C LEU A 493 -9.20 2.01 19.09
N TYR A 494 -10.03 1.92 18.06
CA TYR A 494 -9.60 2.13 16.67
C TYR A 494 -9.31 3.60 16.35
N VAL A 495 -10.07 4.55 16.93
CA VAL A 495 -9.74 5.98 16.83
C VAL A 495 -8.40 6.29 17.51
N ALA A 496 -8.02 5.55 18.55
CA ALA A 496 -6.76 5.73 19.28
C ALA A 496 -5.52 5.10 18.61
N ILE A 497 -5.66 4.40 17.47
CA ILE A 497 -4.53 3.76 16.75
C ILE A 497 -3.35 4.70 16.42
N PRO A 498 -3.54 5.98 16.07
CA PRO A 498 -2.41 6.86 15.75
C PRO A 498 -1.42 7.05 16.90
N TYR A 499 -1.82 6.75 18.15
CA TYR A 499 -0.91 6.73 19.28
C TYR A 499 -0.13 5.41 19.32
N HIS A 500 1.19 5.49 19.23
CA HIS A 500 2.10 4.34 19.09
C HIS A 500 1.83 3.15 20.04
N PRO A 501 1.73 3.33 21.37
CA PRO A 501 1.54 2.17 22.27
C PRO A 501 0.17 1.50 22.06
N VAL A 502 -0.88 2.29 21.83
CA VAL A 502 -2.24 1.78 21.62
C VAL A 502 -2.36 1.12 20.24
N GLY A 503 -1.89 1.78 19.19
CA GLY A 503 -1.94 1.27 17.83
C GLY A 503 -1.23 -0.06 17.66
N LYS A 504 -0.02 -0.20 18.24
CA LYS A 504 0.72 -1.47 18.22
C LYS A 504 -0.09 -2.59 18.88
N LEU A 505 -0.69 -2.32 20.05
CA LEU A 505 -1.49 -3.30 20.78
C LEU A 505 -2.75 -3.70 20.00
N VAL A 506 -3.48 -2.73 19.46
CA VAL A 506 -4.72 -2.99 18.70
C VAL A 506 -4.46 -3.85 17.46
N MET A 507 -3.44 -3.52 16.66
CA MET A 507 -3.12 -4.33 15.47
C MET A 507 -2.61 -5.73 15.83
N ILE A 508 -1.88 -5.87 16.95
CA ILE A 508 -1.48 -7.19 17.45
C ILE A 508 -2.72 -8.03 17.79
N MET A 509 -3.68 -7.45 18.53
CA MET A 509 -4.92 -8.13 18.92
C MET A 509 -5.76 -8.51 17.69
N GLU A 510 -5.91 -7.62 16.73
CA GLU A 510 -6.67 -7.85 15.51
C GLU A 510 -6.14 -9.05 14.70
N ASP A 511 -4.82 -9.12 14.49
CA ASP A 511 -4.22 -10.24 13.76
C ASP A 511 -4.36 -11.57 14.50
N ILE A 512 -4.22 -11.55 15.83
CA ILE A 512 -4.40 -12.75 16.66
C ILE A 512 -5.84 -13.26 16.58
N MET A 513 -6.82 -12.36 16.69
CA MET A 513 -8.24 -12.71 16.67
C MET A 513 -8.68 -13.35 15.34
N PHE A 514 -8.27 -12.78 14.20
CA PHE A 514 -8.74 -13.25 12.89
C PHE A 514 -7.98 -14.45 12.34
N GLN A 515 -6.73 -14.68 12.75
CA GLN A 515 -5.91 -15.76 12.17
C GLN A 515 -5.74 -16.96 13.10
N ASP A 516 -5.53 -16.76 14.40
CA ASP A 516 -5.20 -17.87 15.32
C ASP A 516 -6.41 -18.30 16.15
N VAL A 517 -7.15 -17.35 16.71
CA VAL A 517 -8.31 -17.65 17.57
C VAL A 517 -9.42 -18.33 16.78
N LEU A 518 -9.67 -17.91 15.54
CA LEU A 518 -10.72 -18.52 14.70
C LEU A 518 -10.43 -20.00 14.41
N ILE A 519 -9.18 -20.34 14.09
CA ILE A 519 -8.77 -21.74 13.84
C ILE A 519 -8.91 -22.56 15.12
N CYS A 520 -8.45 -22.01 16.26
CA CYS A 520 -8.59 -22.65 17.57
C CYS A 520 -10.06 -22.88 17.93
N LEU A 521 -10.92 -21.90 17.66
CA LEU A 521 -12.36 -21.98 17.91
C LEU A 521 -13.01 -23.05 17.04
N ILE A 522 -12.65 -23.18 15.76
CA ILE A 522 -13.17 -24.24 14.88
C ILE A 522 -12.81 -25.62 15.41
N VAL A 523 -11.54 -25.84 15.79
CA VAL A 523 -11.09 -27.12 16.38
C VAL A 523 -11.86 -27.40 17.67
N TYR A 524 -11.98 -26.41 18.56
CA TYR A 524 -12.75 -26.52 19.78
C TYR A 524 -14.22 -26.89 19.52
N LEU A 525 -14.88 -26.23 18.57
CA LEU A 525 -16.29 -26.50 18.25
C LEU A 525 -16.52 -27.93 17.74
N ILE A 526 -15.59 -28.50 16.96
CA ILE A 526 -15.68 -29.89 16.49
C ILE A 526 -15.71 -30.85 17.68
N PHE A 527 -14.78 -30.70 18.64
CA PHE A 527 -14.78 -31.52 19.85
C PHE A 527 -16.00 -31.25 20.72
N MET A 528 -16.37 -29.97 20.91
CA MET A 528 -17.51 -29.57 21.74
C MET A 528 -18.81 -30.21 21.26
N PHE A 529 -19.12 -30.17 19.95
CA PHE A 529 -20.32 -30.80 19.43
C PHE A 529 -20.27 -32.34 19.53
N GLY A 530 -19.11 -32.96 19.35
CA GLY A 530 -18.93 -34.41 19.54
C GLY A 530 -19.21 -34.86 20.97
N PHE A 531 -18.64 -34.18 21.97
CA PHE A 531 -18.88 -34.47 23.38
C PHE A 531 -20.29 -34.09 23.83
N THR A 532 -20.86 -33.02 23.27
CA THR A 532 -22.27 -32.65 23.51
C THR A 532 -23.18 -33.81 23.12
N ALA A 533 -23.02 -34.37 21.92
CA ALA A 533 -23.84 -35.49 21.46
C ALA A 533 -23.69 -36.74 22.35
N ALA A 534 -22.45 -37.08 22.75
CA ALA A 534 -22.18 -38.23 23.60
C ALA A 534 -22.79 -38.10 25.00
N ILE A 535 -22.58 -36.96 25.66
CA ILE A 535 -23.07 -36.72 27.02
C ILE A 535 -24.59 -36.53 27.03
N TYR A 536 -25.15 -35.86 26.03
CA TYR A 536 -26.60 -35.70 25.89
C TYR A 536 -27.33 -37.04 25.84
N LEU A 537 -26.81 -38.02 25.09
CA LEU A 537 -27.37 -39.38 25.05
C LEU A 537 -27.39 -40.05 26.43
N MET A 538 -26.34 -39.85 27.23
CA MET A 538 -26.28 -40.40 28.60
C MET A 538 -27.30 -39.75 29.55
N PHE A 539 -27.68 -38.49 29.29
CA PHE A 539 -28.57 -37.71 30.16
C PHE A 539 -30.07 -37.97 29.91
N GLN A 540 -30.46 -38.47 28.73
CA GLN A 540 -31.86 -38.72 28.38
C GLN A 540 -32.56 -39.66 29.36
N ASN A 541 -31.85 -40.68 29.85
CA ASN A 541 -32.37 -41.73 30.73
C ASN A 541 -32.01 -41.53 32.21
N SER A 542 -31.59 -40.33 32.61
CA SER A 542 -31.25 -40.06 34.03
C SER A 542 -32.50 -40.09 34.93
N SER A 543 -32.39 -40.81 36.05
CA SER A 543 -33.51 -41.12 36.97
C SER A 543 -33.91 -39.96 37.87
N SER A 544 -33.11 -38.90 37.93
CA SER A 544 -33.32 -37.74 38.81
C SER A 544 -34.34 -36.75 38.23
N TRP A 545 -35.62 -36.95 38.49
CA TRP A 545 -36.71 -36.03 38.07
C TRP A 545 -36.67 -34.66 38.78
N GLN A 546 -36.11 -34.59 40.00
CA GLN A 546 -36.07 -33.37 40.83
C GLN A 546 -35.18 -32.26 40.24
N LEU A 547 -34.20 -32.61 39.40
CA LEU A 547 -33.30 -31.67 38.73
C LEU A 547 -33.80 -31.21 37.35
N ARG A 548 -34.86 -31.82 36.82
CA ARG A 548 -35.43 -31.50 35.51
C ARG A 548 -36.21 -30.17 35.48
N TYR A 549 -36.52 -29.62 36.66
CA TYR A 549 -37.34 -28.42 36.86
C TYR A 549 -36.70 -27.34 37.75
N SER A 550 -35.50 -27.58 38.30
CA SER A 550 -34.85 -26.67 39.27
C SER A 550 -33.82 -25.72 38.62
N THR A 551 -33.51 -25.92 37.34
CA THR A 551 -32.60 -25.07 36.57
C THR A 551 -33.34 -24.46 35.38
N ASP A 552 -33.05 -23.21 35.04
CA ASP A 552 -33.61 -22.53 33.86
C ASP A 552 -33.30 -23.25 32.53
N PHE A 553 -32.36 -24.20 32.54
CA PHE A 553 -31.94 -24.99 31.40
C PHE A 553 -32.27 -26.48 31.59
N ASP A 554 -33.12 -27.03 30.72
CA ASP A 554 -33.41 -28.48 30.66
C ASP A 554 -32.34 -29.21 29.83
N TYR A 555 -31.36 -29.78 30.52
CA TYR A 555 -30.26 -30.56 29.92
C TYR A 555 -30.70 -31.89 29.30
N THR A 556 -31.90 -32.39 29.62
CA THR A 556 -32.38 -33.71 29.14
C THR A 556 -33.13 -33.62 27.82
N ARG A 557 -33.74 -32.46 27.53
CA ARG A 557 -34.52 -32.24 26.31
C ARG A 557 -33.81 -31.36 25.28
N ASN A 558 -32.88 -30.50 25.72
CA ASN A 558 -32.21 -29.54 24.85
C ASN A 558 -30.71 -29.84 24.74
N PRO A 559 -30.21 -30.35 23.61
CA PRO A 559 -28.78 -30.60 23.42
C PRO A 559 -27.94 -29.30 23.45
N LEU A 560 -28.56 -28.15 23.15
CA LEU A 560 -27.92 -26.84 23.28
C LEU A 560 -27.67 -26.45 24.75
N ALA A 561 -28.51 -26.91 25.68
CA ALA A 561 -28.28 -26.69 27.11
C ALA A 561 -27.06 -27.49 27.59
N THR A 562 -26.89 -28.72 27.10
CA THR A 562 -25.66 -29.51 27.37
C THR A 562 -24.42 -28.90 26.72
N ALA A 563 -24.53 -28.37 25.49
CA ALA A 563 -23.44 -27.66 24.83
C ALA A 563 -23.01 -26.41 25.64
N TRP A 564 -23.99 -25.63 26.11
CA TRP A 564 -23.75 -24.45 26.94
C TRP A 564 -23.05 -24.80 28.26
N ALA A 565 -23.50 -25.86 28.93
CA ALA A 565 -22.86 -26.35 30.16
C ALA A 565 -21.40 -26.78 29.93
N LEU A 566 -21.11 -27.46 28.81
CA LEU A 566 -19.76 -27.88 28.45
C LEU A 566 -18.84 -26.67 28.16
N VAL A 567 -19.35 -25.64 27.50
CA VAL A 567 -18.62 -24.38 27.28
C VAL A 567 -18.26 -23.72 28.62
N TRP A 568 -19.22 -23.63 29.54
CA TRP A 568 -18.99 -23.02 30.85
C TRP A 568 -17.98 -23.82 31.69
N ASN A 569 -18.11 -25.14 31.67
CA ASN A 569 -17.19 -26.09 32.31
C ASN A 569 -15.75 -25.92 31.79
N SER A 570 -15.59 -25.70 30.48
CA SER A 570 -14.28 -25.48 29.86
C SER A 570 -13.59 -24.20 30.33
N LEU A 571 -14.35 -23.17 30.73
CA LEU A 571 -13.82 -21.88 31.17
C LEU A 571 -13.36 -21.87 32.64
N GLY A 572 -13.86 -22.75 33.49
CA GLY A 572 -13.57 -22.63 34.92
C GLY A 572 -14.68 -23.12 35.82
N ASP A 573 -15.90 -23.00 35.34
CA ASP A 573 -17.07 -22.99 36.20
C ASP A 573 -17.90 -24.25 35.98
N ALA A 574 -17.91 -25.10 37.01
CA ALA A 574 -18.61 -26.37 36.99
C ALA A 574 -19.99 -26.19 37.59
N TYR A 575 -21.03 -26.29 36.76
CA TYR A 575 -22.40 -26.42 37.26
C TYR A 575 -22.52 -27.70 38.07
N MET A 576 -22.67 -27.58 39.39
CA MET A 576 -22.86 -28.71 40.30
C MET A 576 -23.98 -29.66 39.80
N TYR A 577 -25.03 -29.09 39.21
CA TYR A 577 -26.16 -29.84 38.64
C TYR A 577 -25.80 -30.71 37.43
N PHE A 578 -24.84 -30.27 36.60
CA PHE A 578 -24.37 -31.04 35.46
C PHE A 578 -23.64 -32.32 35.91
N HIS A 579 -22.79 -32.20 36.93
CA HIS A 579 -22.07 -33.33 37.52
C HIS A 579 -23.02 -34.29 38.25
N VAL A 580 -24.01 -33.76 38.98
CA VAL A 580 -25.05 -34.57 39.64
C VAL A 580 -25.86 -35.37 38.62
N LEU A 581 -26.14 -34.80 37.44
CA LEU A 581 -26.83 -35.52 36.37
C LEU A 581 -25.98 -36.68 35.82
N ALA A 582 -24.66 -36.48 35.67
CA ALA A 582 -23.74 -37.54 35.28
C ALA A 582 -23.73 -38.69 36.29
N LEU A 583 -23.80 -38.39 37.59
CA LEU A 583 -23.86 -39.39 38.67
C LEU A 583 -25.15 -40.22 38.68
N HIS A 584 -26.27 -39.67 38.20
CA HIS A 584 -27.59 -40.32 38.14
C HIS A 584 -27.97 -40.84 36.74
N SER A 585 -27.01 -40.87 35.82
CA SER A 585 -27.17 -41.47 34.50
C SER A 585 -27.21 -42.99 34.57
N GLN A 586 -27.75 -43.64 33.53
CA GLN A 586 -27.89 -45.10 33.45
C GLN A 586 -26.55 -45.83 33.65
N ASP A 587 -25.49 -45.31 33.02
CA ASP A 587 -24.12 -45.79 33.15
C ASP A 587 -23.22 -44.72 33.79
N ARG A 588 -23.32 -44.58 35.11
CA ARG A 588 -22.56 -43.62 35.93
C ARG A 588 -21.07 -43.57 35.57
N ASN A 589 -20.45 -44.74 35.43
CA ASN A 589 -19.01 -44.84 35.18
C ASN A 589 -18.64 -44.24 33.82
N LEU A 590 -19.45 -44.47 32.79
CA LEU A 590 -19.21 -43.95 31.45
C LEU A 590 -19.43 -42.43 31.38
N ALA A 591 -20.52 -41.93 31.98
CA ALA A 591 -20.84 -40.50 31.98
C ALA A 591 -19.78 -39.67 32.71
N VAL A 592 -19.36 -40.12 33.90
CA VAL A 592 -18.28 -39.45 34.66
C VAL A 592 -16.95 -39.52 33.90
N THR A 593 -16.66 -40.65 33.24
CA THR A 593 -15.43 -40.76 32.43
C THR A 593 -15.43 -39.79 31.25
N LEU A 594 -16.55 -39.66 30.52
CA LEU A 594 -16.70 -38.70 29.43
C LEU A 594 -16.55 -37.25 29.91
N GLU A 595 -17.11 -36.93 31.09
CA GLU A 595 -16.96 -35.62 31.72
C GLU A 595 -15.49 -35.32 32.08
N VAL A 596 -14.79 -36.27 32.70
CA VAL A 596 -13.37 -36.11 33.06
C VAL A 596 -12.49 -35.95 31.81
N ILE A 597 -12.73 -36.75 30.76
CA ILE A 597 -12.03 -36.61 29.49
C ILE A 597 -12.26 -35.22 28.90
N TRP A 598 -13.52 -34.74 28.90
CA TRP A 598 -13.84 -33.40 28.42
C TRP A 598 -13.11 -32.30 29.21
N VAL A 599 -13.10 -32.38 30.55
CA VAL A 599 -12.40 -31.39 31.40
C VAL A 599 -10.91 -31.34 31.06
N ILE A 600 -10.25 -32.48 30.95
CA ILE A 600 -8.81 -32.53 30.63
C ILE A 600 -8.56 -31.98 29.22
N LEU A 601 -9.30 -32.50 28.23
CA LEU A 601 -9.11 -32.18 26.82
C LEU A 601 -9.46 -30.72 26.50
N SER A 602 -10.54 -30.18 27.07
CA SER A 602 -10.94 -28.78 26.87
C SER A 602 -9.92 -27.79 27.44
N ARG A 603 -9.29 -28.10 28.59
CA ARG A 603 -8.22 -27.26 29.17
C ARG A 603 -6.95 -27.28 28.33
N ILE A 604 -6.56 -28.46 27.84
CA ILE A 604 -5.40 -28.60 26.94
C ILE A 604 -5.65 -27.87 25.62
N LEU A 605 -6.84 -28.04 25.02
CA LEU A 605 -7.17 -27.45 23.72
C LEU A 605 -7.37 -25.93 23.77
N ILE A 606 -8.15 -25.41 24.74
CA ILE A 606 -8.56 -24.00 24.72
C ILE A 606 -7.45 -23.09 25.23
N MET A 607 -6.78 -23.43 26.33
CA MET A 607 -5.84 -22.50 26.96
C MET A 607 -4.42 -22.76 26.49
N ASN A 608 -3.95 -24.01 26.49
CA ASN A 608 -2.54 -24.28 26.23
C ASN A 608 -2.17 -24.13 24.75
N LEU A 609 -3.02 -24.60 23.83
CA LEU A 609 -2.79 -24.43 22.40
C LEU A 609 -2.94 -22.96 21.96
N LEU A 610 -3.97 -22.26 22.47
CA LEU A 610 -4.20 -20.85 22.14
C LEU A 610 -3.06 -19.96 22.65
N ILE A 611 -2.61 -20.14 23.90
CA ILE A 611 -1.48 -19.39 24.45
C ILE A 611 -0.20 -19.66 23.64
N ALA A 612 0.06 -20.92 23.27
CA ALA A 612 1.24 -21.28 22.47
C ALA A 612 1.22 -20.62 21.08
N MET A 613 0.08 -20.68 20.39
CA MET A 613 -0.08 -20.05 19.08
C MET A 613 0.05 -18.53 19.17
N MET A 614 -0.64 -17.88 20.12
CA MET A 614 -0.57 -16.44 20.35
C MET A 614 0.85 -15.96 20.64
N ASN A 615 1.58 -16.67 21.52
CA ASN A 615 2.95 -16.28 21.88
C ASN A 615 3.90 -16.41 20.70
N SER A 616 3.78 -17.48 19.91
CA SER A 616 4.61 -17.68 18.71
C SER A 616 4.39 -16.57 17.68
N ARG A 617 3.14 -16.14 17.47
CA ARG A 617 2.80 -15.06 16.54
C ARG A 617 3.19 -13.68 17.06
N TYR A 618 3.01 -13.45 18.35
CA TYR A 618 3.44 -12.20 18.98
C TYR A 618 4.94 -11.96 18.75
N LYS A 619 5.77 -13.00 18.96
CA LYS A 619 7.23 -12.93 18.75
C LYS A 619 7.60 -12.76 17.29
N ARG A 620 6.98 -13.52 16.38
CA ARG A 620 7.33 -13.50 14.95
C ARG A 620 7.02 -12.17 14.27
N ASP A 621 5.99 -11.46 14.70
CA ASP A 621 5.44 -10.33 13.94
C ASP A 621 5.74 -8.94 14.55
N CYS A 622 6.53 -8.84 15.62
CA CYS A 622 6.77 -7.56 16.30
C CYS A 622 7.37 -6.48 15.37
N GLU A 623 8.26 -6.85 14.46
CA GLU A 623 8.92 -5.93 13.53
C GLU A 623 8.00 -5.52 12.36
N GLY A 624 7.36 -6.50 11.72
CA GLY A 624 6.40 -6.24 10.63
C GLY A 624 5.20 -5.38 11.06
N LYS A 625 4.78 -5.50 12.33
CA LYS A 625 3.68 -4.71 12.89
C LYS A 625 4.04 -3.25 13.11
N ASN A 626 5.31 -2.92 13.35
CA ASN A 626 5.75 -1.53 13.40
C ASN A 626 5.57 -0.86 12.03
N ARG A 627 5.95 -1.56 10.95
CA ARG A 627 5.77 -1.07 9.58
C ARG A 627 4.30 -0.83 9.23
N ARG A 628 3.41 -1.75 9.62
CA ARG A 628 1.94 -1.59 9.43
C ARG A 628 1.38 -0.39 10.17
N TRP A 629 1.85 -0.14 11.39
CA TRP A 629 1.48 1.05 12.17
C TRP A 629 1.89 2.34 11.44
N VAL A 630 3.12 2.40 10.93
CA VAL A 630 3.66 3.55 10.21
C VAL A 630 2.77 3.90 9.01
N PHE A 631 2.37 2.90 8.20
CA PHE A 631 1.44 3.14 7.08
C PHE A 631 0.06 3.62 7.53
N HIS A 632 -0.49 3.04 8.60
CA HIS A 632 -1.77 3.48 9.13
C HIS A 632 -1.70 4.96 9.57
N ARG A 633 -0.64 5.33 10.29
CA ARG A 633 -0.37 6.71 10.72
C ARG A 633 -0.22 7.65 9.53
N ALA A 634 0.57 7.26 8.52
CA ALA A 634 0.81 8.06 7.32
C ALA A 634 -0.46 8.29 6.50
N ARG A 635 -1.33 7.27 6.39
CA ARG A 635 -2.61 7.37 5.69
C ARG A 635 -3.59 8.30 6.39
N MET A 636 -3.71 8.17 7.71
CA MET A 636 -4.52 9.11 8.52
C MET A 636 -4.01 10.53 8.33
N MET A 637 -2.71 10.73 8.40
CA MET A 637 -2.08 12.02 8.18
C MET A 637 -2.39 12.61 6.78
N LEU A 638 -2.29 11.82 5.70
CA LEU A 638 -2.69 12.25 4.35
C LEU A 638 -4.18 12.59 4.24
N MET A 639 -5.06 11.80 4.88
CA MET A 639 -6.49 12.08 4.90
C MET A 639 -6.77 13.46 5.51
N TYR A 640 -6.13 13.79 6.63
CA TYR A 640 -6.26 15.11 7.25
C TYR A 640 -5.65 16.23 6.41
N GLU A 641 -4.53 15.99 5.73
CA GLU A 641 -3.93 16.96 4.83
C GLU A 641 -4.87 17.31 3.65
N ARG A 642 -5.57 16.30 3.11
CA ARG A 642 -6.59 16.50 2.07
C ARG A 642 -7.81 17.27 2.56
N TRP A 643 -8.21 17.10 3.82
CA TRP A 643 -9.35 17.83 4.40
C TRP A 643 -9.05 19.31 4.63
N ARG A 644 -7.77 19.71 4.77
CA ARG A 644 -7.36 21.11 4.96
C ARG A 644 -7.36 21.95 3.66
N VAL A 645 -8.30 21.73 2.75
CA VAL A 645 -8.38 22.41 1.44
C VAL A 645 -8.29 23.94 1.54
N ALA A 646 -8.74 24.53 2.65
CA ALA A 646 -8.83 25.98 2.84
C ALA A 646 -7.69 26.64 3.66
N SER A 647 -6.68 25.89 4.11
CA SER A 647 -5.54 26.46 4.84
C SER A 647 -4.22 26.05 4.19
N PRO A 648 -3.21 26.96 4.08
CA PRO A 648 -1.94 26.60 3.49
C PRO A 648 -1.38 25.38 4.21
N ARG A 649 -1.07 24.33 3.44
CA ARG A 649 -0.47 23.09 3.95
C ARG A 649 0.77 23.48 4.75
N LEU A 650 0.81 23.13 6.04
CA LEU A 650 1.95 23.46 6.90
C LEU A 650 3.20 22.78 6.35
N PHE A 651 4.08 23.59 5.74
CA PHE A 651 5.38 23.16 5.29
C PHE A 651 6.37 23.23 6.47
N PRO A 652 6.94 22.10 6.91
CA PRO A 652 7.96 22.08 7.95
C PRO A 652 9.33 22.56 7.46
N GLY A 653 9.52 22.78 6.15
CA GLY A 653 10.79 23.19 5.56
C GLY A 653 10.93 24.71 5.37
N HIS A 654 11.95 25.09 4.58
CA HIS A 654 12.24 26.49 4.24
C HIS A 654 12.18 26.71 2.72
N LYS A 655 11.80 27.91 2.30
CA LYS A 655 11.91 28.33 0.90
C LYS A 655 13.28 28.95 0.67
N ASP A 656 13.96 28.58 -0.41
CA ASP A 656 15.20 29.25 -0.81
C ASP A 656 14.91 30.58 -1.54
N ARG A 657 15.96 31.37 -1.83
CA ARG A 657 15.88 32.63 -2.61
C ARG A 657 15.26 32.48 -4.00
N LYS A 658 15.18 31.25 -4.52
CA LYS A 658 14.52 30.89 -5.80
C LYS A 658 13.14 30.25 -5.60
N ASP A 659 12.51 30.47 -4.44
CA ASP A 659 11.19 29.91 -4.05
C ASP A 659 11.10 28.36 -4.00
N LYS A 660 12.22 27.65 -4.13
CA LYS A 660 12.26 26.18 -4.03
C LYS A 660 11.98 25.71 -2.61
N PHE A 661 11.09 24.73 -2.47
CA PHE A 661 10.75 24.10 -1.20
C PHE A 661 11.85 23.11 -0.79
N LEU A 662 12.63 23.47 0.23
CA LEU A 662 13.72 22.66 0.75
C LEU A 662 13.40 22.17 2.16
N TYR A 663 13.56 20.88 2.38
CA TYR A 663 13.47 20.27 3.70
C TYR A 663 14.84 20.08 4.30
N ARG A 664 14.90 20.25 5.62
CA ARG A 664 16.13 20.28 6.39
C ARG A 664 16.26 18.95 7.11
N LEU A 665 17.31 18.22 6.78
CA LEU A 665 17.68 16.94 7.40
C LEU A 665 18.98 17.13 8.19
N GLU A 666 18.94 16.75 9.47
CA GLU A 666 20.14 16.60 10.31
C GLU A 666 20.57 15.14 10.25
N GLU A 667 21.70 14.89 9.60
CA GLU A 667 22.23 13.54 9.43
C GLU A 667 23.42 13.28 10.36
N ILE A 668 23.40 12.13 11.02
CA ILE A 668 24.58 11.55 11.67
C ILE A 668 24.93 10.31 10.84
N PRO A 669 26.08 10.26 10.15
CA PRO A 669 26.53 9.11 9.40
C PRO A 669 26.50 7.84 10.26
N ARG A 670 26.07 6.71 9.68
CA ARG A 670 25.96 5.44 10.40
C ARG A 670 27.27 5.03 11.06
N GLU A 671 28.40 5.20 10.37
CA GLU A 671 29.75 4.94 10.90
C GLU A 671 30.01 5.68 12.21
N SER A 672 29.66 6.96 12.27
CA SER A 672 29.77 7.73 13.50
C SER A 672 28.75 7.32 14.56
N ARG A 673 27.53 6.90 14.21
CA ARG A 673 26.56 6.34 15.18
C ARG A 673 27.08 5.07 15.82
N ASP A 674 27.68 4.17 15.05
CA ASP A 674 28.24 2.91 15.55
C ASP A 674 29.46 3.16 16.44
N VAL A 675 30.32 4.12 16.06
CA VAL A 675 31.43 4.58 16.92
C VAL A 675 30.89 5.21 18.21
N PHE A 676 29.88 6.08 18.15
CA PHE A 676 29.27 6.68 19.34
C PHE A 676 28.60 5.62 20.24
N LYS A 677 27.98 4.59 19.65
CA LYS A 677 27.34 3.49 20.38
C LYS A 677 28.38 2.60 21.04
N CYS A 678 29.44 2.22 20.33
CA CYS A 678 30.60 1.52 20.88
C CYS A 678 31.27 2.31 22.02
N VAL A 679 31.46 3.62 21.85
CA VAL A 679 32.03 4.48 22.90
C VAL A 679 31.09 4.59 24.09
N HIS A 680 29.77 4.69 23.88
CA HIS A 680 28.78 4.75 24.95
C HIS A 680 28.67 3.42 25.72
N ASP A 681 28.70 2.29 25.00
CA ASP A 681 28.67 0.95 25.59
C ASP A 681 29.98 0.63 26.31
N ALA A 682 31.13 1.07 25.78
CA ALA A 682 32.42 1.02 26.46
C ALA A 682 32.42 1.88 27.74
N ALA A 683 31.91 3.11 27.68
CA ALA A 683 31.79 3.97 28.86
C ALA A 683 30.87 3.38 29.93
N LYS A 684 29.76 2.72 29.53
CA LYS A 684 28.90 1.97 30.45
C LYS A 684 29.62 0.79 31.08
N SER A 685 30.40 0.03 30.31
CA SER A 685 31.18 -1.11 30.84
C SER A 685 32.21 -0.66 31.88
N ILE A 686 32.91 0.44 31.63
CA ILE A 686 33.88 1.05 32.57
C ILE A 686 33.16 1.57 33.83
N SER A 687 31.95 2.15 33.67
CA SER A 687 31.14 2.60 34.80
C SER A 687 30.60 1.44 35.66
N SER A 688 30.38 0.26 35.07
CA SER A 688 29.95 -0.93 35.81
C SER A 688 31.12 -1.62 36.51
N GLU A 689 32.31 -1.65 35.91
CA GLU A 689 33.50 -2.21 36.54
C GLU A 689 33.97 -1.36 37.75
N SER A 690 33.89 -0.03 37.65
CA SER A 690 34.19 0.86 38.79
C SER A 690 33.19 0.75 39.95
N ARG A 691 31.98 0.23 39.73
CA ARG A 691 30.99 -0.08 40.79
C ARG A 691 31.16 -1.46 41.42
N HIS A 692 32.01 -2.32 40.87
CA HIS A 692 32.34 -3.62 41.45
C HIS A 692 33.73 -3.65 42.11
N ALA A 693 34.52 -2.59 41.96
CA ALA A 693 35.84 -2.44 42.56
C ALA A 693 35.88 -1.55 43.83
N GLY A 694 34.70 -1.16 44.36
CA GLY A 694 34.55 -0.51 45.67
C GLY A 694 33.50 -1.26 46.48
#